data_AF-A0A957J5Y6-F1
#
_entry.id   AF-A0A957J5Y6-F1
#
_cell.length_a   1.000
_cell.length_b   1.000
_cell.length_c   1.000
_cell.angle_alpha   90.00
_cell.angle_beta   90.00
_cell.angle_gamma   90.00
#
_symmetry.space_group_name_H-M   'P 1'
#
loop_
_entity.id
_entity.type
_entity.pdbx_description
1 polymer ?
#
loop_
_entity_poly.entity_id
_entity_poly.type
_entity_poly.pdbx_seq_one_letter_code
_entity_poly.pdbx_strand_id
1 'polypeptide(L)'
;MKVRSNYSDANERTVDELRTLAQSLDMRDLSQLNLPEVEAVMHLMDEFAPAGDVKGVISTGRARLPRRLKLNTRHNVNFLLRQWDRVRDKAVYTTFFAGPARIIWGYQNLLKAAGVDLEESFPDGYWQFYVDYALREDTARHANETHGFDTILRRHNLELNKIDRITAWVMAAIHCLHQYDDLLQNEWRERVYTSALRPLVMEMGDEELREKFQRNKLYRQWERLRPYRRGNDVKSGQDYVTYRRQKFDDFLSHDLQTLPSDIRREWVNVVRKAKEDELRSYQQQMSILAYLKSGTHGEESVPIDLASAQIGIIYDGRYFLISACQPETTQPAEVTTVRAQIAAIVNEDWADVPRLKLDDIARTLRRDIPTLRQKLRPETRQELDLLRHVPILLNMNQHQQHYDELAVIRQAERGVGSHAMTIIDTGSTFVFDQSHIFFDGTWGAALAEIVTNEALAWGVYLHSLPPIHRTAPDPRPLRVVWSEQEQEAIQNTRRAMVEASAETDIVNLPSLLALRRIFKLRNDLIRLTVNDLLVLYRAVHAYRYEPDPYIVRRLEQLLADPQKAEAARVTLQAIEPNRATNPSVLIPVDASKQNPRDRLHPMSFQVPIHDLDLLNLHDNVVAALHIYRMAEGDREAEYNQFDKLQRTYLAALAGCGTVFARAKEIAELGESASVGTIRLLAKLPTPLQRLLDKIPSQFEVLNDIIKGREVFSNVGAVAPTSSLVRFLTAKDDNEDKILAWGILTDTEGIMRITLRDFRPHVSQLVAVGEAELAKRIIHDYLVTYASGLNDYVKDLRRITMASRETRMVSDVGILDVQQSR
;
A
#
# COMPACT_ATOMS: atom_id res chain seq x y z
N MET A 1 11.08 26.34 17.70
CA MET A 1 11.50 27.42 16.76
C MET A 1 13.02 27.36 16.45
N LYS A 2 13.55 26.18 16.09
CA LYS A 2 14.95 25.95 15.69
C LYS A 2 15.07 24.95 14.50
N VAL A 3 14.01 24.87 13.68
CA VAL A 3 13.88 23.93 12.53
C VAL A 3 14.18 24.63 11.19
N ARG A 4 14.37 25.96 11.19
CA ARG A 4 14.35 26.78 9.96
C ARG A 4 15.69 26.88 9.19
N SER A 5 16.83 26.33 9.66
CA SER A 5 18.12 26.43 8.96
C SER A 5 18.64 25.17 8.27
N ASN A 6 17.97 24.01 8.38
CA ASN A 6 18.55 22.74 7.92
C ASN A 6 18.41 22.44 6.42
N TYR A 7 17.57 23.14 5.65
CA TYR A 7 17.25 22.72 4.27
C TYR A 7 18.36 22.99 3.23
N SER A 8 19.15 24.05 3.42
CA SER A 8 20.33 24.35 2.58
C SER A 8 21.54 23.55 3.06
N ASP A 9 21.74 23.53 4.38
CA ASP A 9 22.84 22.82 5.03
C ASP A 9 22.76 21.30 4.83
N ALA A 10 21.58 20.69 4.76
CA ALA A 10 21.45 19.25 4.51
C ALA A 10 21.90 18.86 3.10
N ASN A 11 21.71 19.72 2.10
CA ASN A 11 22.10 19.45 0.72
C ASN A 11 23.62 19.60 0.55
N GLU A 12 24.22 20.64 1.13
CA GLU A 12 25.68 20.84 1.14
C GLU A 12 26.39 19.81 2.04
N ARG A 13 25.84 19.48 3.22
CA ARG A 13 26.36 18.40 4.08
C ARG A 13 26.24 17.03 3.44
N THR A 14 25.19 16.74 2.68
CA THR A 14 25.08 15.44 1.98
C THR A 14 26.15 15.30 0.90
N VAL A 15 26.42 16.35 0.13
CA VAL A 15 27.48 16.34 -0.90
C VAL A 15 28.87 16.30 -0.28
N ASP A 16 29.11 17.05 0.79
CA ASP A 16 30.39 17.04 1.49
C ASP A 16 30.60 15.78 2.34
N GLU A 17 29.59 15.21 2.99
CA GLU A 17 29.68 13.91 3.68
C GLU A 17 29.90 12.77 2.70
N LEU A 18 29.31 12.82 1.49
CA LEU A 18 29.57 11.82 0.44
C LEU A 18 30.98 11.95 -0.17
N ARG A 19 31.49 13.18 -0.37
CA ARG A 19 32.91 13.40 -0.72
C ARG A 19 33.84 12.95 0.41
N THR A 20 33.48 13.22 1.65
CA THR A 20 34.29 12.89 2.82
C THR A 20 34.24 11.39 3.10
N LEU A 21 33.13 10.68 2.87
CA LEU A 21 33.05 9.21 2.90
C LEU A 21 33.85 8.58 1.75
N ALA A 22 33.78 9.15 0.54
CA ALA A 22 34.59 8.70 -0.59
C ALA A 22 36.09 8.94 -0.40
N GLN A 23 36.49 9.92 0.42
CA GLN A 23 37.88 10.27 0.72
C GLN A 23 38.41 9.69 2.05
N SER A 24 37.53 9.36 3.00
CA SER A 24 37.89 8.84 4.34
C SER A 24 37.81 7.31 4.45
N LEU A 25 37.22 6.62 3.47
CA LEU A 25 37.38 5.18 3.29
C LEU A 25 38.81 4.92 2.80
N ASP A 26 39.69 4.58 3.74
CA ASP A 26 41.07 4.23 3.49
C ASP A 26 41.16 3.20 2.35
N MET A 27 41.84 3.57 1.26
CA MET A 27 41.87 2.88 -0.04
C MET A 27 42.43 1.44 -0.01
N ARG A 28 42.67 0.87 1.18
CA ARG A 28 43.24 -0.46 1.38
C ARG A 28 42.20 -1.54 1.70
N ASP A 29 41.02 -1.17 2.19
CA ASP A 29 39.92 -2.14 2.45
C ASP A 29 38.93 -2.27 1.27
N LEU A 30 39.02 -1.38 0.27
CA LEU A 30 38.21 -1.39 -0.97
C LEU A 30 38.92 -2.12 -2.12
N SER A 31 39.36 -3.36 -1.91
CA SER A 31 40.07 -4.12 -2.95
C SER A 31 39.20 -4.61 -4.13
N GLN A 32 37.92 -4.22 -4.29
CA GLN A 32 37.05 -4.84 -5.32
C GLN A 32 35.98 -3.94 -5.98
N LEU A 33 36.18 -2.63 -6.15
CA LEU A 33 35.41 -1.81 -7.11
C LEU A 33 36.35 -0.88 -7.89
N ASN A 34 36.14 -0.76 -9.20
CA ASN A 34 36.96 0.07 -10.07
C ASN A 34 36.45 1.54 -10.04
N LEU A 35 37.35 2.52 -10.17
CA LEU A 35 37.02 3.96 -10.19
C LEU A 35 35.79 4.35 -11.06
N PRO A 36 35.60 3.79 -12.27
CA PRO A 36 34.43 4.08 -13.10
C PRO A 36 33.09 3.61 -12.52
N GLU A 37 33.10 2.56 -11.70
CA GLU A 37 31.90 2.00 -11.05
C GLU A 37 31.44 2.90 -9.89
N VAL A 38 32.39 3.52 -9.19
CA VAL A 38 32.14 4.56 -8.18
C VAL A 38 31.56 5.81 -8.84
N GLU A 39 32.11 6.25 -9.97
CA GLU A 39 31.59 7.40 -10.73
C GLU A 39 30.17 7.17 -11.27
N ALA A 40 29.85 5.95 -11.73
CA ALA A 40 28.50 5.60 -12.20
C ALA A 40 27.46 5.63 -11.07
N VAL A 41 27.81 5.12 -9.88
CA VAL A 41 26.96 5.20 -8.69
C VAL A 41 26.78 6.66 -8.24
N MET A 42 27.86 7.46 -8.27
CA MET A 42 27.79 8.89 -7.93
C MET A 42 26.91 9.69 -8.90
N HIS A 43 27.02 9.46 -10.21
CA HIS A 43 26.19 10.14 -11.21
C HIS A 43 24.70 9.76 -11.09
N LEU A 44 24.39 8.52 -10.73
CA LEU A 44 23.01 8.10 -10.43
C LEU A 44 22.49 8.74 -9.15
N MET A 45 23.33 8.88 -8.11
CA MET A 45 22.94 9.51 -6.84
C MET A 45 22.65 11.01 -6.99
N ASP A 46 23.39 11.72 -7.85
CA ASP A 46 23.13 13.14 -8.18
C ASP A 46 21.76 13.36 -8.85
N GLU A 47 21.16 12.32 -9.43
CA GLU A 47 19.85 12.37 -10.09
C GLU A 47 18.66 12.35 -9.11
N PHE A 48 18.88 11.94 -7.84
CA PHE A 48 17.84 11.74 -6.82
C PHE A 48 17.87 12.78 -5.68
N ALA A 49 18.31 14.02 -5.96
CA ALA A 49 18.34 15.11 -4.99
C ALA A 49 16.95 15.40 -4.34
N PRO A 50 16.89 15.79 -3.05
CA PRO A 50 15.63 16.00 -2.33
C PRO A 50 14.77 17.10 -2.97
N ALA A 51 13.47 16.82 -3.14
CA ALA A 51 12.51 17.70 -3.79
C ALA A 51 11.67 18.46 -2.75
N GLY A 52 12.36 19.26 -1.93
CA GLY A 52 11.72 20.12 -0.92
C GLY A 52 11.11 21.41 -1.48
N ASP A 53 11.39 21.75 -2.74
CA ASP A 53 10.89 22.95 -3.39
C ASP A 53 10.65 22.76 -4.91
N VAL A 54 10.09 23.80 -5.52
CA VAL A 54 9.84 23.87 -6.97
C VAL A 54 11.10 23.59 -7.81
N LYS A 55 12.29 23.97 -7.35
CA LYS A 55 13.55 23.74 -8.08
C LYS A 55 13.93 22.26 -8.08
N GLY A 56 13.72 21.57 -6.96
CA GLY A 56 13.95 20.12 -6.83
C GLY A 56 13.00 19.27 -7.69
N VAL A 57 11.73 19.64 -7.78
CA VAL A 57 10.77 18.97 -8.69
C VAL A 57 11.16 19.19 -10.16
N ILE A 58 11.61 20.39 -10.52
CA ILE A 58 12.07 20.72 -11.88
C ILE A 58 13.38 20.02 -12.22
N SER A 59 14.35 19.93 -11.30
CA SER A 59 15.62 19.23 -11.55
C SER A 59 15.39 17.74 -11.79
N THR A 60 14.54 17.13 -10.96
CA THR A 60 14.13 15.71 -11.10
C THR A 60 13.38 15.48 -12.42
N GLY A 61 12.47 16.39 -12.80
CA GLY A 61 11.78 16.36 -14.09
C GLY A 61 12.71 16.50 -15.29
N ARG A 62 13.75 17.34 -15.18
CA ARG A 62 14.73 17.56 -16.24
C ARG A 62 15.65 16.36 -16.46
N ALA A 63 15.99 15.64 -15.40
CA ALA A 63 16.82 14.45 -15.49
C ALA A 63 16.12 13.29 -16.21
N ARG A 64 14.80 13.15 -15.99
CA ARG A 64 13.95 12.07 -16.54
C ARG A 64 13.40 12.32 -17.95
N LEU A 65 13.73 13.44 -18.60
CA LEU A 65 13.36 13.65 -20.00
C LEU A 65 14.14 12.66 -20.90
N PRO A 66 13.47 11.98 -21.86
CA PRO A 66 14.11 10.93 -22.65
C PRO A 66 15.26 11.49 -23.49
N ARG A 67 16.50 11.23 -23.08
CA ARG A 67 17.67 11.33 -23.96
C ARG A 67 17.73 10.07 -24.84
N ARG A 68 16.98 10.05 -25.95
CA ARG A 68 17.26 9.05 -27.00
C ARG A 68 17.34 9.68 -28.38
N LEU A 69 18.57 9.70 -28.90
CA LEU A 69 18.90 9.18 -30.22
C LEU A 69 20.37 8.74 -30.24
N LYS A 70 20.60 7.43 -30.29
CA LYS A 70 21.88 6.86 -30.74
C LYS A 70 21.93 7.05 -32.27
N LEU A 71 22.79 7.93 -32.76
CA LEU A 71 23.09 8.05 -34.19
C LEU A 71 24.36 7.24 -34.49
N ASN A 72 24.21 6.14 -35.24
CA ASN A 72 25.33 5.52 -35.93
C ASN A 72 25.38 6.03 -37.38
N THR A 73 26.59 6.43 -37.78
CA THR A 73 27.14 6.62 -39.13
C THR A 73 26.69 7.78 -40.03
N ARG A 74 27.63 8.74 -40.15
CA ARG A 74 28.14 9.49 -41.32
C ARG A 74 27.20 10.35 -42.20
N HIS A 75 27.52 11.66 -42.10
CA HIS A 75 27.45 12.75 -43.09
C HIS A 75 26.15 13.57 -43.26
N ASN A 76 26.30 14.87 -42.96
CA ASN A 76 25.61 16.05 -43.49
C ASN A 76 24.12 16.30 -43.20
N VAL A 77 23.74 16.41 -41.91
CA VAL A 77 22.53 17.16 -41.50
C VAL A 77 22.77 18.04 -40.26
N ASN A 78 24.01 18.51 -40.06
CA ASN A 78 24.44 19.11 -38.78
C ASN A 78 24.09 20.60 -38.58
N PHE A 79 23.44 21.27 -39.54
CA PHE A 79 23.20 22.73 -39.42
C PHE A 79 21.72 23.15 -39.28
N LEU A 80 20.76 22.32 -39.68
CA LEU A 80 19.33 22.66 -39.58
C LEU A 80 18.58 21.97 -38.42
N LEU A 81 19.11 20.87 -37.85
CA LEU A 81 18.49 20.17 -36.70
C LEU A 81 18.93 20.71 -35.33
N ARG A 82 20.14 21.31 -35.22
CA ARG A 82 20.65 21.83 -33.93
C ARG A 82 19.89 23.05 -33.40
N GLN A 83 19.13 23.74 -34.25
CA GLN A 83 18.32 24.89 -33.83
C GLN A 83 16.87 24.55 -33.49
N TRP A 84 16.33 23.40 -33.94
CA TRP A 84 14.95 23.01 -33.64
C TRP A 84 14.82 22.20 -32.33
N ASP A 85 15.76 21.28 -32.05
CA ASP A 85 15.71 20.45 -30.82
C ASP A 85 15.99 21.26 -29.54
N ARG A 86 16.87 22.26 -29.61
CA ARG A 86 17.15 23.15 -28.46
C ARG A 86 16.03 24.13 -28.15
N VAL A 87 15.21 24.48 -29.15
CA VAL A 87 14.12 25.45 -28.99
C VAL A 87 12.84 24.77 -28.50
N ARG A 88 12.56 23.54 -28.95
CA ARG A 88 11.41 22.76 -28.46
C ARG A 88 11.61 22.29 -27.02
N ASP A 89 12.77 21.75 -26.64
CA ASP A 89 13.00 21.34 -25.24
C ASP A 89 12.99 22.53 -24.29
N LYS A 90 13.52 23.68 -24.71
CA LYS A 90 13.51 24.90 -23.89
C LYS A 90 12.13 25.57 -23.83
N ALA A 91 11.35 25.54 -24.91
CA ALA A 91 9.98 26.05 -24.94
C ALA A 91 9.02 25.13 -24.18
N VAL A 92 9.13 23.81 -24.33
CA VAL A 92 8.37 22.81 -23.57
C VAL A 92 8.73 22.90 -22.08
N TYR A 93 10.02 22.95 -21.75
CA TYR A 93 10.46 23.16 -20.37
C TYR A 93 10.00 24.51 -19.80
N THR A 94 10.07 25.60 -20.57
CA THR A 94 9.68 26.94 -20.06
C THR A 94 8.18 27.08 -19.92
N THR A 95 7.38 26.52 -20.83
CA THR A 95 5.92 26.64 -20.84
C THR A 95 5.26 25.64 -19.88
N PHE A 96 5.82 24.44 -19.70
CA PHE A 96 5.13 23.35 -18.97
C PHE A 96 5.77 22.98 -17.64
N PHE A 97 7.06 23.24 -17.44
CA PHE A 97 7.72 23.03 -16.16
C PHE A 97 8.02 24.36 -15.47
N ALA A 98 8.88 25.21 -16.04
CA ALA A 98 9.31 26.46 -15.42
C ALA A 98 8.20 27.52 -15.30
N GLY A 99 7.21 27.52 -16.19
CA GLY A 99 6.07 28.46 -16.19
C GLY A 99 5.11 28.20 -15.02
N PRO A 100 4.44 27.03 -14.96
CA PRO A 100 3.61 26.63 -13.83
C PRO A 100 4.38 26.64 -12.51
N ALA A 101 5.62 26.16 -12.53
CA ALA A 101 6.53 26.26 -11.39
C ALA A 101 6.74 27.69 -10.91
N ARG A 102 6.99 28.66 -11.80
CA ARG A 102 7.17 30.07 -11.43
C ARG A 102 5.89 30.70 -10.92
N ILE A 103 4.73 30.28 -11.44
CA ILE A 103 3.43 30.74 -10.95
C ILE A 103 3.19 30.19 -9.54
N ILE A 104 3.40 28.89 -9.31
CA ILE A 104 3.28 28.26 -7.99
C ILE A 104 4.30 28.83 -7.02
N TRP A 105 5.57 28.98 -7.44
CA TRP A 105 6.63 29.58 -6.65
C TRP A 105 6.32 31.05 -6.31
N GLY A 106 5.83 31.83 -7.27
CA GLY A 106 5.38 33.20 -7.03
C GLY A 106 4.24 33.25 -6.02
N TYR A 107 3.24 32.37 -6.16
CA TYR A 107 2.11 32.27 -5.25
C TYR A 107 2.53 31.82 -3.84
N GLN A 108 3.40 30.82 -3.72
CA GLN A 108 3.92 30.37 -2.43
C GLN A 108 4.77 31.43 -1.74
N ASN A 109 5.57 32.20 -2.49
CA ASN A 109 6.31 33.32 -1.90
C ASN A 109 5.38 34.46 -1.49
N LEU A 110 4.28 34.70 -2.21
CA LEU A 110 3.24 35.63 -1.78
C LEU A 110 2.54 35.16 -0.50
N LEU A 111 2.21 33.87 -0.39
CA LEU A 111 1.65 33.28 0.83
C LEU A 111 2.62 33.40 2.02
N LYS A 112 3.90 33.06 1.81
CA LYS A 112 4.95 33.21 2.82
C LYS A 112 5.16 34.68 3.22
N ALA A 113 5.16 35.60 2.25
CA ALA A 113 5.25 37.03 2.50
C ALA A 113 4.01 37.58 3.23
N ALA A 114 2.85 36.96 3.05
CA ALA A 114 1.63 37.23 3.79
C ALA A 114 1.59 36.54 5.18
N GLY A 115 2.65 35.83 5.57
CA GLY A 115 2.76 35.17 6.87
C GLY A 115 2.02 33.82 6.98
N VAL A 116 1.56 33.25 5.86
CA VAL A 116 0.86 31.95 5.85
C VAL A 116 1.91 30.82 5.95
N ASP A 117 1.79 29.98 6.98
CA ASP A 117 2.59 28.76 7.07
C ASP A 117 1.98 27.67 6.19
N LEU A 118 2.79 27.07 5.31
CA LEU A 118 2.35 26.00 4.44
C LEU A 118 2.08 24.71 5.22
N GLU A 119 2.74 24.50 6.36
CA GLU A 119 2.51 23.33 7.22
C GLU A 119 1.14 23.40 7.93
N GLU A 120 0.61 24.60 8.20
CA GLU A 120 -0.76 24.79 8.70
C GLU A 120 -1.84 24.37 7.67
N SER A 121 -1.44 24.09 6.43
CA SER A 121 -2.33 23.56 5.40
C SER A 121 -2.55 22.06 5.51
N PHE A 122 -1.77 21.39 6.36
CA PHE A 122 -1.81 19.95 6.60
C PHE A 122 -2.01 19.68 8.10
N PRO A 123 -3.12 20.13 8.70
CA PRO A 123 -3.37 19.94 10.14
C PRO A 123 -3.32 18.46 10.53
N ASP A 124 -3.76 17.59 9.60
CA ASP A 124 -3.83 16.12 9.71
C ASP A 124 -2.76 15.42 8.84
N GLY A 125 -1.69 16.12 8.46
CA GLY A 125 -0.59 15.53 7.68
C GLY A 125 -0.84 15.45 6.17
N TYR A 126 0.22 15.16 5.41
CA TYR A 126 0.18 15.18 3.94
C TYR A 126 -0.67 14.06 3.34
N TRP A 127 -0.68 12.90 4.00
CA TRP A 127 -1.41 11.74 3.53
C TRP A 127 -2.92 11.99 3.52
N GLN A 128 -3.47 12.55 4.60
CA GLN A 128 -4.92 12.81 4.68
C GLN A 128 -5.38 13.74 3.53
N PHE A 129 -4.63 14.80 3.28
CA PHE A 129 -4.90 15.71 2.16
C PHE A 129 -4.86 14.98 0.80
N TYR A 130 -3.86 14.11 0.58
CA TYR A 130 -3.78 13.34 -0.67
C TYR A 130 -4.97 12.39 -0.84
N VAL A 131 -5.40 11.74 0.24
CA VAL A 131 -6.46 10.75 0.20
C VAL A 131 -7.83 11.39 -0.04
N ASP A 132 -8.14 12.48 0.65
CA ASP A 132 -9.42 13.20 0.50
C ASP A 132 -9.63 13.77 -0.91
N TYR A 133 -8.53 13.94 -1.64
CA TYR A 133 -8.50 14.52 -2.98
C TYR A 133 -8.36 13.48 -4.11
N ALA A 134 -7.56 12.43 -3.90
CA ALA A 134 -7.11 11.55 -4.97
C ALA A 134 -7.46 10.06 -4.78
N LEU A 135 -8.04 9.66 -3.64
CA LEU A 135 -8.41 8.27 -3.32
C LEU A 135 -9.87 8.18 -2.90
N ARG A 136 -10.77 8.65 -3.78
CA ARG A 136 -12.19 8.81 -3.49
C ARG A 136 -13.04 7.75 -4.17
N GLU A 137 -12.63 7.31 -5.36
CA GLU A 137 -13.40 6.37 -6.17
C GLU A 137 -13.45 4.97 -5.54
N ASP A 138 -14.40 4.14 -5.96
CA ASP A 138 -14.57 2.77 -5.44
C ASP A 138 -13.32 1.88 -5.60
N THR A 139 -12.45 2.22 -6.56
CA THR A 139 -11.16 1.54 -6.74
C THR A 139 -10.17 1.82 -5.61
N ALA A 140 -10.36 2.91 -4.87
CA ALA A 140 -9.53 3.38 -3.77
C ALA A 140 -9.85 2.71 -2.42
N ARG A 141 -10.28 1.45 -2.46
CA ARG A 141 -10.50 0.62 -1.27
C ARG A 141 -9.49 -0.52 -1.29
N HIS A 142 -9.01 -0.93 -0.12
CA HIS A 142 -8.21 -2.13 0.04
C HIS A 142 -9.04 -3.22 0.72
N ALA A 143 -8.66 -4.47 0.55
CA ALA A 143 -9.33 -5.59 1.19
C ALA A 143 -8.35 -6.50 1.93
N ASN A 144 -8.76 -6.96 3.10
CA ASN A 144 -8.03 -7.93 3.92
C ASN A 144 -8.92 -9.14 4.19
N GLU A 145 -8.40 -10.36 4.06
CA GLU A 145 -9.14 -11.57 4.42
C GLU A 145 -8.54 -12.23 5.67
N THR A 146 -9.42 -12.62 6.60
CA THR A 146 -9.09 -13.40 7.79
C THR A 146 -9.83 -14.74 7.83
N HIS A 147 -9.16 -15.78 8.33
CA HIS A 147 -9.76 -17.10 8.56
C HIS A 147 -9.94 -17.46 10.05
N GLY A 148 -9.55 -16.55 10.95
CA GLY A 148 -9.35 -16.85 12.37
C GLY A 148 -10.63 -17.28 13.10
N PHE A 149 -11.75 -16.62 12.80
CA PHE A 149 -13.04 -16.90 13.42
C PHE A 149 -13.47 -18.37 13.24
N ASP A 150 -13.63 -18.80 11.98
CA ASP A 150 -14.07 -20.16 11.66
C ASP A 150 -13.03 -21.23 11.96
N THR A 151 -11.75 -20.90 11.82
CA THR A 151 -10.66 -21.86 12.07
C THR A 151 -10.55 -22.20 13.55
N ILE A 152 -10.64 -21.20 14.43
CA ILE A 152 -10.51 -21.43 15.87
C ILE A 152 -11.76 -22.11 16.43
N LEU A 153 -12.96 -21.71 16.02
CA LEU A 153 -14.20 -22.39 16.42
C LEU A 153 -14.17 -23.89 16.06
N ARG A 154 -13.81 -24.23 14.81
CA ARG A 154 -13.66 -25.63 14.37
C ARG A 154 -12.59 -26.38 15.15
N ARG A 155 -11.44 -25.76 15.42
CA ARG A 155 -10.36 -26.38 16.20
C ARG A 155 -10.80 -26.75 17.63
N HIS A 156 -11.75 -26.01 18.19
CA HIS A 156 -12.33 -26.27 19.51
C HIS A 156 -13.66 -27.04 19.46
N ASN A 157 -14.08 -27.55 18.29
CA ASN A 157 -15.37 -28.21 18.07
C ASN A 157 -16.56 -27.38 18.55
N LEU A 158 -16.48 -26.06 18.38
CA LEU A 158 -17.57 -25.13 18.68
C LEU A 158 -18.35 -24.87 17.40
N GLU A 159 -19.63 -25.26 17.40
CA GLU A 159 -20.56 -24.94 16.32
C GLU A 159 -21.49 -23.81 16.76
N LEU A 160 -21.51 -22.74 15.97
CA LEU A 160 -22.46 -21.64 16.15
C LEU A 160 -23.61 -21.81 15.17
N ASN A 161 -24.83 -21.64 15.66
CA ASN A 161 -25.96 -21.46 14.75
C ASN A 161 -25.82 -20.10 14.03
N LYS A 162 -26.61 -19.92 12.96
CA LYS A 162 -26.54 -18.73 12.11
C LYS A 162 -26.79 -17.41 12.87
N ILE A 163 -27.71 -17.43 13.85
CA ILE A 163 -28.06 -16.25 14.66
C ILE A 163 -26.85 -15.84 15.51
N ASP A 164 -26.21 -16.79 16.18
CA ASP A 164 -25.06 -16.55 17.05
C ASP A 164 -23.83 -16.13 16.26
N ARG A 165 -23.61 -16.71 15.06
CA ARG A 165 -22.58 -16.27 14.11
C ARG A 165 -22.74 -14.79 13.76
N ILE A 166 -23.91 -14.39 13.29
CA ILE A 166 -24.16 -12.99 12.88
C ILE A 166 -24.08 -12.07 14.11
N THR A 167 -24.66 -12.48 15.23
CA THR A 167 -24.62 -11.72 16.49
C THR A 167 -23.18 -11.47 16.94
N ALA A 168 -22.29 -12.45 16.85
CA ALA A 168 -20.89 -12.30 17.24
C ALA A 168 -20.19 -11.18 16.46
N TRP A 169 -20.44 -11.11 15.15
CA TRP A 169 -19.87 -10.06 14.29
C TRP A 169 -20.51 -8.70 14.50
N VAL A 170 -21.81 -8.63 14.76
CA VAL A 170 -22.49 -7.37 15.12
C VAL A 170 -21.94 -6.84 16.44
N MET A 171 -21.80 -7.67 17.46
CA MET A 171 -21.22 -7.27 18.74
C MET A 171 -19.76 -6.85 18.61
N ALA A 172 -18.96 -7.55 17.80
CA ALA A 172 -17.59 -7.12 17.53
C ALA A 172 -17.52 -5.77 16.81
N ALA A 173 -18.41 -5.52 15.85
CA ALA A 173 -18.50 -4.21 15.18
C ALA A 173 -18.91 -3.10 16.16
N ILE A 174 -19.89 -3.37 17.04
CA ILE A 174 -20.30 -2.43 18.10
C ILE A 174 -19.12 -2.12 19.02
N HIS A 175 -18.48 -3.15 19.60
CA HIS A 175 -17.34 -2.96 20.49
C HIS A 175 -16.16 -2.27 19.80
N CYS A 176 -15.94 -2.55 18.51
CA CYS A 176 -14.95 -1.83 17.70
C CYS A 176 -15.22 -0.33 17.69
N LEU A 177 -16.48 0.12 17.49
CA LEU A 177 -16.81 1.56 17.50
C LEU A 177 -16.58 2.19 18.88
N HIS A 178 -16.97 1.48 19.95
CA HIS A 178 -16.82 1.98 21.33
C HIS A 178 -15.36 2.07 21.78
N GLN A 179 -14.50 1.17 21.31
CA GLN A 179 -13.08 1.09 21.71
C GLN A 179 -12.13 1.73 20.69
N TYR A 180 -12.64 2.29 19.59
CA TYR A 180 -11.82 2.69 18.45
C TYR A 180 -10.79 3.77 18.82
N ASP A 181 -11.20 4.79 19.57
CA ASP A 181 -10.31 5.87 20.00
C ASP A 181 -9.19 5.35 20.90
N ASP A 182 -9.46 4.38 21.77
CA ASP A 182 -8.44 3.78 22.61
C ASP A 182 -7.49 2.84 21.83
N LEU A 183 -8.01 2.17 20.79
CA LEU A 183 -7.19 1.40 19.86
C LEU A 183 -6.23 2.32 19.10
N LEU A 184 -6.70 3.47 18.62
CA LEU A 184 -5.87 4.50 18.02
C LEU A 184 -4.87 5.09 19.02
N GLN A 185 -5.27 5.29 20.27
CA GLN A 185 -4.34 5.74 21.32
C GLN A 185 -3.21 4.73 21.55
N ASN A 186 -3.51 3.43 21.53
CA ASN A 186 -2.47 2.40 21.63
C ASN A 186 -1.54 2.43 20.41
N GLU A 187 -2.09 2.57 19.21
CA GLU A 187 -1.32 2.71 17.95
C GLU A 187 -0.34 3.89 18.03
N TRP A 188 -0.86 5.08 18.36
CA TRP A 188 -0.10 6.31 18.54
C TRP A 188 0.98 6.16 19.62
N ARG A 189 0.60 5.61 20.79
CA ARG A 189 1.51 5.38 21.92
C ARG A 189 2.70 4.53 21.49
N GLU A 190 2.45 3.41 20.82
CA GLU A 190 3.50 2.47 20.41
C GLU A 190 4.56 3.12 19.51
N ARG A 191 4.13 4.05 18.63
CA ARG A 191 5.01 4.80 17.73
C ARG A 191 5.74 5.92 18.44
N VAL A 192 5.01 6.81 19.13
CA VAL A 192 5.58 8.00 19.77
C VAL A 192 6.54 7.63 20.90
N TYR A 193 6.21 6.61 21.68
CA TYR A 193 7.02 6.24 22.84
C TYR A 193 8.38 5.69 22.41
N THR A 194 8.41 4.90 21.34
CA THR A 194 9.64 4.35 20.78
C THR A 194 10.43 5.38 19.98
N SER A 195 9.76 6.29 19.25
CA SER A 195 10.43 7.34 18.48
C SER A 195 11.05 8.43 19.38
N ALA A 196 10.37 8.81 20.47
CA ALA A 196 10.83 9.84 21.40
C ALA A 196 12.14 9.47 22.12
N LEU A 197 12.44 8.18 22.28
CA LEU A 197 13.70 7.73 22.90
C LEU A 197 14.92 7.99 22.01
N ARG A 198 14.76 7.89 20.69
CA ARG A 198 15.88 7.96 19.76
C ARG A 198 16.68 9.28 19.85
N PRO A 199 16.09 10.48 19.71
CA PRO A 199 16.85 11.72 19.75
C PRO A 199 17.52 11.93 21.12
N LEU A 200 16.81 11.59 22.20
CA LEU A 200 17.33 11.75 23.57
C LEU A 200 18.60 10.92 23.80
N VAL A 201 18.63 9.67 23.31
CA VAL A 201 19.83 8.82 23.42
C VAL A 201 20.94 9.27 22.47
N MET A 202 20.61 9.79 21.28
CA MET A 202 21.63 10.33 20.35
C MET A 202 22.32 11.57 20.90
N GLU A 203 21.66 12.38 21.73
CA GLU A 203 22.27 13.57 22.32
C GLU A 203 23.19 13.24 23.52
N MET A 204 23.16 12.02 24.05
CA MET A 204 23.97 11.59 25.20
C MET A 204 25.44 11.33 24.86
N GLY A 205 26.40 11.71 25.72
CA GLY A 205 27.82 11.36 25.53
C GLY A 205 28.20 9.88 25.72
N ASP A 206 27.23 8.97 25.94
CA ASP A 206 27.46 7.55 26.19
C ASP A 206 27.41 6.74 24.87
N GLU A 207 28.57 6.33 24.40
CA GLU A 207 28.75 5.65 23.11
C GLU A 207 28.17 4.22 23.10
N GLU A 208 28.23 3.52 24.24
CA GLU A 208 27.71 2.14 24.37
C GLU A 208 26.17 2.14 24.34
N LEU A 209 25.54 3.06 25.07
CA LEU A 209 24.07 3.22 25.03
C LEU A 209 23.62 3.71 23.65
N ARG A 210 24.34 4.64 23.01
CA ARG A 210 24.07 5.06 21.63
C ARG A 210 24.09 3.87 20.68
N GLU A 211 25.15 3.06 20.70
CA GLU A 211 25.28 1.90 19.82
C GLU A 211 24.16 0.87 20.09
N LYS A 212 23.82 0.62 21.36
CA LYS A 212 22.70 -0.24 21.76
C LYS A 212 21.39 0.24 21.15
N PHE A 213 21.02 1.52 21.29
CA PHE A 213 19.75 2.06 20.78
C PHE A 213 19.75 2.31 19.25
N GLN A 214 20.92 2.50 18.62
CA GLN A 214 21.05 2.50 17.15
C GLN A 214 20.78 1.11 16.55
N ARG A 215 21.31 0.07 17.20
CA ARG A 215 21.10 -1.33 16.80
C ARG A 215 19.70 -1.83 17.17
N ASN A 216 19.19 -1.43 18.34
CA ASN A 216 17.87 -1.78 18.82
C ASN A 216 16.80 -0.95 18.11
N LYS A 217 16.30 -1.48 16.99
CA LYS A 217 15.10 -0.98 16.31
C LYS A 217 13.86 -1.33 17.13
N LEU A 218 13.66 -0.68 18.28
CA LEU A 218 12.65 -1.02 19.29
C LEU A 218 11.25 -1.21 18.70
N TYR A 219 10.80 -0.27 17.86
CA TYR A 219 9.51 -0.40 17.20
C TYR A 219 9.39 -1.68 16.36
N ARG A 220 10.44 -2.05 15.61
CA ARG A 220 10.45 -3.29 14.81
C ARG A 220 10.46 -4.56 15.66
N GLN A 221 11.04 -4.50 16.86
CA GLN A 221 10.98 -5.61 17.81
C GLN A 221 9.55 -5.74 18.36
N TRP A 222 8.94 -4.62 18.74
CA TRP A 222 7.55 -4.59 19.18
C TRP A 222 6.58 -5.08 18.10
N GLU A 223 6.74 -4.66 16.84
CA GLU A 223 5.90 -5.13 15.72
C GLU A 223 5.80 -6.67 15.64
N ARG A 224 6.86 -7.40 16.03
CA ARG A 224 6.89 -8.87 16.03
C ARG A 224 6.21 -9.51 17.24
N LEU A 225 6.13 -8.77 18.35
CA LEU A 225 5.59 -9.24 19.63
C LEU A 225 4.18 -8.72 19.89
N ARG A 226 3.75 -7.70 19.13
CA ARG A 226 2.46 -7.04 19.29
C ARG A 226 1.32 -8.07 19.28
N PRO A 227 0.53 -8.16 20.37
CA PRO A 227 -0.61 -9.06 20.41
C PRO A 227 -1.77 -8.47 19.61
N TYR A 228 -2.46 -9.31 18.83
CA TYR A 228 -3.73 -8.98 18.16
C TYR A 228 -4.95 -9.62 18.83
N ARG A 229 -4.72 -10.31 19.95
CA ARG A 229 -5.75 -10.93 20.80
C ARG A 229 -5.29 -10.95 22.25
N ARG A 230 -6.22 -11.18 23.17
CA ARG A 230 -5.90 -11.43 24.58
C ARG A 230 -5.18 -12.77 24.73
N GLY A 231 -4.10 -12.79 25.50
CA GLY A 231 -3.33 -13.99 25.83
C GLY A 231 -3.93 -14.75 27.01
N ASN A 232 -3.34 -15.91 27.33
CA ASN A 232 -3.77 -16.73 28.48
C ASN A 232 -3.46 -16.06 29.84
N ASP A 233 -2.64 -15.03 29.82
CA ASP A 233 -2.21 -14.25 30.97
C ASP A 233 -3.03 -12.96 31.16
N VAL A 234 -4.12 -12.81 30.40
CA VAL A 234 -5.05 -11.69 30.59
C VAL A 234 -5.69 -11.74 31.98
N LYS A 235 -5.79 -10.59 32.63
CA LYS A 235 -6.42 -10.48 33.95
C LYS A 235 -7.95 -10.51 33.82
N SER A 236 -8.63 -10.98 34.86
CA SER A 236 -10.10 -10.96 34.91
C SER A 236 -10.62 -9.53 34.73
N GLY A 237 -11.62 -9.36 33.87
CA GLY A 237 -12.22 -8.06 33.54
C GLY A 237 -11.37 -7.15 32.62
N GLN A 238 -10.19 -7.60 32.19
CA GLN A 238 -9.34 -6.80 31.30
C GLN A 238 -9.79 -6.95 29.83
N ASP A 239 -10.08 -5.81 29.20
CA ASP A 239 -10.37 -5.76 27.77
C ASP A 239 -9.09 -5.82 26.92
N TYR A 240 -9.26 -6.00 25.61
CA TYR A 240 -8.13 -6.13 24.70
C TYR A 240 -7.25 -4.87 24.64
N VAL A 241 -7.87 -3.68 24.66
CA VAL A 241 -7.18 -2.39 24.65
C VAL A 241 -6.22 -2.28 25.84
N THR A 242 -6.73 -2.54 27.04
CA THR A 242 -5.95 -2.46 28.28
C THR A 242 -4.86 -3.52 28.31
N TYR A 243 -5.16 -4.73 27.84
CA TYR A 243 -4.19 -5.81 27.72
C TYR A 243 -3.03 -5.45 26.78
N ARG A 244 -3.33 -4.95 25.57
CA ARG A 244 -2.31 -4.54 24.60
C ARG A 244 -1.43 -3.41 25.13
N ARG A 245 -2.03 -2.43 25.81
CA ARG A 245 -1.31 -1.34 26.47
C ARG A 245 -0.33 -1.87 27.52
N GLN A 246 -0.79 -2.75 28.40
CA GLN A 246 0.06 -3.38 29.41
C GLN A 246 1.23 -4.13 28.75
N LYS A 247 0.97 -4.90 27.69
CA LYS A 247 2.03 -5.64 26.99
C LYS A 247 3.09 -4.75 26.37
N PHE A 248 2.69 -3.60 25.83
CA PHE A 248 3.65 -2.62 25.33
C PHE A 248 4.48 -1.99 26.45
N ASP A 249 3.84 -1.69 27.59
CA ASP A 249 4.51 -1.11 28.75
C ASP A 249 5.53 -2.09 29.35
N ASP A 250 5.16 -3.36 29.48
CA ASP A 250 6.05 -4.44 29.92
C ASP A 250 7.25 -4.57 28.96
N PHE A 251 7.01 -4.56 27.64
CA PHE A 251 8.05 -4.60 26.62
C PHE A 251 9.04 -3.42 26.76
N LEU A 252 8.53 -2.19 26.86
CA LEU A 252 9.35 -0.98 26.90
C LEU A 252 10.07 -0.80 28.24
N SER A 253 9.52 -1.34 29.32
CA SER A 253 10.07 -1.18 30.68
C SER A 253 11.52 -1.65 30.80
N HIS A 254 11.90 -2.71 30.08
CA HIS A 254 13.25 -3.28 30.12
C HIS A 254 14.29 -2.26 29.65
N ASP A 255 14.05 -1.61 28.51
CA ASP A 255 14.95 -0.60 27.97
C ASP A 255 14.93 0.69 28.80
N LEU A 256 13.75 1.13 29.26
CA LEU A 256 13.62 2.32 30.08
C LEU A 256 14.35 2.20 31.42
N GLN A 257 14.41 1.01 32.01
CA GLN A 257 15.13 0.76 33.26
C GLN A 257 16.64 0.96 33.11
N THR A 258 17.20 0.69 31.93
CA THR A 258 18.62 0.86 31.63
C THR A 258 19.05 2.31 31.41
N LEU A 259 18.09 3.24 31.23
CA LEU A 259 18.39 4.65 30.99
C LEU A 259 18.66 5.44 32.27
N PRO A 260 19.58 6.41 32.24
CA PRO A 260 19.77 7.39 33.32
C PRO A 260 18.47 8.11 33.72
N SER A 261 18.37 8.48 34.99
CA SER A 261 17.12 9.01 35.58
C SER A 261 16.67 10.36 35.00
N ASP A 262 17.62 11.18 34.57
CA ASP A 262 17.44 12.47 33.90
C ASP A 262 16.86 12.27 32.49
N ILE A 263 17.42 11.35 31.70
CA ILE A 263 16.92 11.00 30.36
C ILE A 263 15.52 10.42 30.44
N ARG A 264 15.27 9.55 31.42
CA ARG A 264 13.94 8.99 31.66
C ARG A 264 12.91 10.08 31.99
N ARG A 265 13.29 11.07 32.80
CA ARG A 265 12.44 12.21 33.14
C ARG A 265 12.15 13.07 31.92
N GLU A 266 13.16 13.31 31.09
CA GLU A 266 13.00 14.08 29.86
C GLU A 266 12.11 13.35 28.84
N TRP A 267 12.28 12.03 28.69
CA TRP A 267 11.40 11.22 27.86
C TRP A 267 9.94 11.31 28.32
N VAL A 268 9.67 11.22 29.63
CA VAL A 268 8.32 11.42 30.17
C VAL A 268 7.76 12.80 29.82
N ASN A 269 8.58 13.85 29.88
CA ASN A 269 8.16 15.21 29.51
C ASN A 269 7.82 15.33 28.01
N VAL A 270 8.69 14.82 27.14
CA VAL A 270 8.48 14.81 25.67
C VAL A 270 7.20 14.07 25.32
N VAL A 271 7.01 12.88 25.87
CA VAL A 271 5.83 12.05 25.62
C VAL A 271 4.55 12.70 26.15
N ARG A 272 4.59 13.30 27.35
CA ARG A 272 3.44 14.02 27.92
C ARG A 272 3.02 15.18 27.03
N LYS A 273 3.99 15.96 26.57
CA LYS A 273 3.74 17.08 25.67
C LYS A 273 3.15 16.61 24.33
N ALA A 274 3.75 15.59 23.71
CA ALA A 274 3.20 15.02 22.46
C ALA A 274 1.77 14.51 22.64
N LYS A 275 1.45 13.92 23.79
CA LYS A 275 0.07 13.46 24.10
C LYS A 275 -0.92 14.62 24.17
N GLU A 276 -0.52 15.73 24.80
CA GLU A 276 -1.34 16.94 24.93
C GLU A 276 -1.54 17.63 23.56
N ASP A 277 -0.49 17.67 22.74
CA ASP A 277 -0.46 18.42 21.49
C ASP A 277 -1.03 17.64 20.28
N GLU A 278 -0.86 16.31 20.22
CA GLU A 278 -1.02 15.54 18.97
C GLU A 278 -2.12 14.46 19.00
N LEU A 279 -2.35 13.80 20.15
CA LEU A 279 -3.17 12.58 20.21
C LEU A 279 -4.61 12.81 19.73
N ARG A 280 -5.24 13.92 20.14
CA ARG A 280 -6.63 14.22 19.79
C ARG A 280 -6.79 14.40 18.28
N SER A 281 -5.87 15.14 17.66
CA SER A 281 -5.89 15.37 16.22
C SER A 281 -5.69 14.06 15.46
N TYR A 282 -4.75 13.21 15.93
CA TYR A 282 -4.56 11.87 15.37
C TYR A 282 -5.84 11.00 15.46
N GLN A 283 -6.54 11.01 16.60
CA GLN A 283 -7.80 10.28 16.76
C GLN A 283 -8.89 10.80 15.82
N GLN A 284 -9.02 12.13 15.69
CA GLN A 284 -9.99 12.76 14.79
C GLN A 284 -9.71 12.43 13.32
N GLN A 285 -8.45 12.54 12.89
CA GLN A 285 -8.00 12.18 11.55
C GLN A 285 -8.35 10.72 11.20
N MET A 286 -8.12 9.80 12.13
CA MET A 286 -8.22 8.36 11.91
C MET A 286 -9.62 7.79 12.17
N SER A 287 -10.54 8.60 12.70
CA SER A 287 -11.83 8.14 13.19
C SER A 287 -12.67 7.51 12.09
N ILE A 288 -13.28 6.38 12.40
CA ILE A 288 -14.24 5.70 11.51
C ILE A 288 -15.68 6.06 11.85
N LEU A 289 -15.92 6.80 12.93
CA LEU A 289 -17.22 7.37 13.31
C LEU A 289 -17.51 8.60 12.46
N ALA A 290 -17.52 8.41 11.16
CA ALA A 290 -17.82 9.44 10.18
C ALA A 290 -18.39 8.80 8.90
N TYR A 291 -19.11 9.60 8.13
CA TYR A 291 -19.49 9.24 6.77
C TYR A 291 -18.87 10.20 5.77
N LEU A 292 -18.68 9.70 4.55
CA LEU A 292 -18.13 10.50 3.46
C LEU A 292 -19.23 11.23 2.70
N LYS A 293 -19.20 12.56 2.78
CA LYS A 293 -20.03 13.44 1.98
C LYS A 293 -19.28 13.82 0.72
N SER A 294 -19.75 13.28 -0.39
CA SER A 294 -19.11 13.51 -1.68
C SER A 294 -19.30 14.94 -2.17
N GLY A 295 -18.18 15.60 -2.45
CA GLY A 295 -18.12 16.87 -3.14
C GLY A 295 -17.60 16.70 -4.58
N THR A 296 -17.75 17.73 -5.39
CA THR A 296 -17.28 17.68 -6.79
C THR A 296 -15.74 17.50 -6.90
N HIS A 297 -14.97 17.90 -5.87
CA HIS A 297 -13.50 17.97 -5.92
C HIS A 297 -12.79 17.32 -4.74
N GLY A 298 -13.52 16.74 -3.79
CA GLY A 298 -12.97 16.19 -2.57
C GLY A 298 -14.06 15.52 -1.77
N GLU A 299 -13.66 14.67 -0.83
CA GLU A 299 -14.57 14.11 0.16
C GLU A 299 -14.50 14.93 1.44
N GLU A 300 -15.65 15.13 2.08
CA GLU A 300 -15.75 15.69 3.42
C GLU A 300 -16.09 14.55 4.39
N SER A 301 -15.20 14.28 5.34
CA SER A 301 -15.48 13.35 6.44
C SER A 301 -16.36 14.07 7.47
N VAL A 302 -17.61 13.65 7.59
CA VAL A 302 -18.58 14.25 8.52
C VAL A 302 -18.72 13.34 9.74
N PRO A 303 -18.37 13.81 10.95
CA PRO A 303 -18.46 13.01 12.17
C PRO A 303 -19.88 12.52 12.46
N ILE A 304 -19.97 11.31 13.00
CA ILE A 304 -21.19 10.68 13.51
C ILE A 304 -21.07 10.66 15.03
N ASP A 305 -22.10 11.14 15.73
CA ASP A 305 -22.17 10.97 17.18
C ASP A 305 -22.38 9.49 17.52
N LEU A 306 -21.61 8.96 18.48
CA LEU A 306 -21.63 7.53 18.84
C LEU A 306 -23.03 7.08 19.28
N ALA A 307 -23.79 7.93 19.97
CA ALA A 307 -25.16 7.63 20.38
C ALA A 307 -26.12 7.45 19.19
N SER A 308 -25.80 8.05 18.04
CA SER A 308 -26.55 7.91 16.79
C SER A 308 -26.03 6.83 15.86
N ALA A 309 -24.86 6.25 16.16
CA ALA A 309 -24.21 5.28 15.29
C ALA A 309 -24.99 3.96 15.22
N GLN A 310 -24.99 3.36 14.04
CA GLN A 310 -25.68 2.12 13.74
C GLN A 310 -24.76 1.14 13.01
N ILE A 311 -25.01 -0.16 13.19
CA ILE A 311 -24.44 -1.22 12.38
C ILE A 311 -25.46 -1.60 11.32
N GLY A 312 -25.05 -1.58 10.05
CA GLY A 312 -25.91 -2.04 8.97
C GLY A 312 -25.62 -3.50 8.65
N ILE A 313 -26.68 -4.26 8.37
CA ILE A 313 -26.64 -5.68 8.10
C ILE A 313 -27.33 -5.93 6.77
N ILE A 314 -26.63 -6.61 5.86
CA ILE A 314 -27.17 -7.04 4.58
C ILE A 314 -27.46 -8.53 4.70
N TYR A 315 -28.74 -8.90 4.57
CA TYR A 315 -29.20 -10.28 4.70
C TYR A 315 -30.33 -10.58 3.70
N ASP A 316 -30.19 -11.65 2.93
CA ASP A 316 -31.08 -12.00 1.81
C ASP A 316 -31.37 -10.81 0.86
N GLY A 317 -30.33 -10.02 0.56
CA GLY A 317 -30.42 -8.83 -0.28
C GLY A 317 -31.18 -7.65 0.34
N ARG A 318 -31.49 -7.70 1.65
CA ARG A 318 -32.18 -6.61 2.37
C ARG A 318 -31.23 -5.96 3.36
N TYR A 319 -31.49 -4.69 3.67
CA TYR A 319 -30.71 -3.89 4.60
C TYR A 319 -31.47 -3.68 5.90
N PHE A 320 -30.78 -3.93 7.02
CA PHE A 320 -31.28 -3.73 8.38
C PHE A 320 -30.29 -2.91 9.18
N LEU A 321 -30.79 -2.10 10.11
CA LEU A 321 -30.01 -1.20 10.95
C LEU A 321 -30.22 -1.57 12.42
N ILE A 322 -29.11 -1.76 13.14
CA ILE A 322 -29.08 -2.03 14.58
C ILE A 322 -28.31 -0.90 15.26
N SER A 323 -28.85 -0.37 16.36
CA SER A 323 -28.18 0.69 17.14
C SER A 323 -26.88 0.17 17.74
N ALA A 324 -25.81 0.97 17.66
CA ALA A 324 -24.54 0.65 18.34
C ALA A 324 -24.62 0.91 19.86
N CYS A 325 -25.60 1.71 20.30
CA CYS A 325 -25.78 2.06 21.70
C CYS A 325 -27.14 1.63 22.24
N GLN A 326 -27.23 1.45 23.57
CA GLN A 326 -28.52 1.33 24.24
C GLN A 326 -29.31 2.65 24.10
N PRO A 327 -30.65 2.61 24.03
CA PRO A 327 -31.48 3.80 23.86
C PRO A 327 -31.11 4.91 24.85
N GLU A 328 -30.90 6.13 24.34
CA GLU A 328 -30.59 7.33 25.14
C GLU A 328 -29.28 7.26 25.95
N THR A 329 -28.36 6.34 25.61
CA THR A 329 -27.05 6.22 26.26
C THR A 329 -25.91 6.20 25.23
N THR A 330 -24.68 6.27 25.73
CA THR A 330 -23.45 5.97 24.98
C THR A 330 -22.86 4.61 25.36
N GLN A 331 -23.64 3.75 26.02
CA GLN A 331 -23.18 2.40 26.38
C GLN A 331 -23.41 1.44 25.21
N PRO A 332 -22.55 0.42 25.01
CA PRO A 332 -22.73 -0.59 23.99
C PRO A 332 -24.12 -1.23 24.04
N ALA A 333 -24.71 -1.50 22.88
CA ALA A 333 -25.98 -2.21 22.81
C ALA A 333 -25.89 -3.58 23.52
N GLU A 334 -26.95 -3.94 24.25
CA GLU A 334 -27.02 -5.20 24.98
C GLU A 334 -27.03 -6.39 24.03
N VAL A 335 -26.16 -7.39 24.30
CA VAL A 335 -26.04 -8.60 23.47
C VAL A 335 -27.36 -9.35 23.34
N THR A 336 -28.19 -9.37 24.39
CA THR A 336 -29.50 -10.03 24.37
C THR A 336 -30.46 -9.34 23.41
N THR A 337 -30.47 -8.01 23.39
CA THR A 337 -31.26 -7.19 22.44
C THR A 337 -30.79 -7.41 21.01
N VAL A 338 -29.47 -7.32 20.77
CA VAL A 338 -28.88 -7.52 19.44
C VAL A 338 -29.20 -8.93 18.93
N ARG A 339 -28.95 -9.95 19.75
CA ARG A 339 -29.20 -11.36 19.39
C ARG A 339 -30.68 -11.62 19.06
N ALA A 340 -31.61 -10.98 19.78
CA ALA A 340 -33.04 -11.07 19.49
C ALA A 340 -33.41 -10.38 18.16
N GLN A 341 -32.81 -9.23 17.86
CA GLN A 341 -32.97 -8.56 16.56
C GLN A 341 -32.40 -9.38 15.41
N ILE A 342 -31.25 -10.04 15.59
CA ILE A 342 -30.70 -10.97 14.58
C ILE A 342 -31.61 -12.17 14.38
N ALA A 343 -32.18 -12.72 15.45
CA ALA A 343 -33.19 -13.77 15.33
C ALA A 343 -34.40 -13.32 14.50
N ALA A 344 -34.82 -12.06 14.64
CA ALA A 344 -35.88 -11.47 13.82
C ALA A 344 -35.48 -11.35 12.34
N ILE A 345 -34.26 -10.88 12.05
CA ILE A 345 -33.73 -10.81 10.67
C ILE A 345 -33.71 -12.21 10.01
N VAL A 346 -33.29 -13.23 10.75
CA VAL A 346 -33.03 -14.57 10.20
C VAL A 346 -34.28 -15.41 10.06
N ASN A 347 -35.20 -15.36 11.03
CA ASN A 347 -36.33 -16.30 11.12
C ASN A 347 -37.66 -15.75 10.61
N GLU A 348 -37.78 -14.44 10.42
CA GLU A 348 -39.05 -13.81 10.05
C GLU A 348 -39.20 -13.64 8.54
N ASP A 349 -40.46 -13.54 8.11
CA ASP A 349 -40.78 -13.20 6.73
C ASP A 349 -40.81 -11.68 6.55
N TRP A 350 -39.83 -11.19 5.79
CA TRP A 350 -39.68 -9.77 5.42
C TRP A 350 -40.13 -9.53 3.98
N ALA A 351 -41.24 -10.15 3.57
CA ALA A 351 -41.80 -10.03 2.22
C ALA A 351 -42.14 -8.58 1.82
N ASP A 352 -42.48 -7.72 2.78
CA ASP A 352 -42.79 -6.30 2.57
C ASP A 352 -41.55 -5.40 2.50
N VAL A 353 -40.37 -5.90 2.87
CA VAL A 353 -39.10 -5.19 2.78
C VAL A 353 -38.44 -5.49 1.44
N PRO A 354 -38.14 -4.47 0.62
CA PRO A 354 -37.57 -4.67 -0.71
C PRO A 354 -36.14 -5.21 -0.64
N ARG A 355 -35.80 -6.08 -1.60
CA ARG A 355 -34.40 -6.40 -1.88
C ARG A 355 -33.74 -5.24 -2.61
N LEU A 356 -32.58 -4.83 -2.14
CA LEU A 356 -31.85 -3.67 -2.62
C LEU A 356 -30.51 -4.06 -3.21
N LYS A 357 -30.15 -3.35 -4.27
CA LYS A 357 -28.84 -3.40 -4.91
C LYS A 357 -28.30 -1.98 -4.98
N LEU A 358 -27.38 -1.64 -4.10
CA LEU A 358 -26.78 -0.31 -3.92
C LEU A 358 -25.35 -0.25 -4.43
N ASP A 359 -24.73 -1.38 -4.80
CA ASP A 359 -23.37 -1.43 -5.35
C ASP A 359 -23.21 -0.55 -6.62
N ASP A 360 -24.25 -0.38 -7.44
CA ASP A 360 -24.24 0.56 -8.56
C ASP A 360 -24.03 2.02 -8.13
N ILE A 361 -24.54 2.40 -6.95
CA ILE A 361 -24.29 3.72 -6.35
C ILE A 361 -22.86 3.77 -5.79
N ALA A 362 -22.40 2.71 -5.12
CA ALA A 362 -21.03 2.65 -4.60
C ALA A 362 -19.98 2.80 -5.71
N ARG A 363 -20.24 2.24 -6.91
CA ARG A 363 -19.36 2.30 -8.09
C ARG A 363 -19.54 3.57 -8.91
N THR A 364 -20.52 4.41 -8.62
CA THR A 364 -20.70 5.68 -9.32
C THR A 364 -19.53 6.61 -9.01
N LEU A 365 -19.06 7.34 -10.01
CA LEU A 365 -17.99 8.32 -9.80
C LEU A 365 -18.39 9.32 -8.72
N ARG A 366 -17.53 9.52 -7.71
CA ARG A 366 -17.85 10.34 -6.53
C ARG A 366 -18.33 11.73 -6.90
N ARG A 367 -17.64 12.38 -7.85
CA ARG A 367 -18.02 13.71 -8.38
C ARG A 367 -19.45 13.81 -8.95
N ASP A 368 -20.03 12.69 -9.37
CA ASP A 368 -21.37 12.63 -9.98
C ASP A 368 -22.46 12.27 -8.96
N ILE A 369 -22.10 11.78 -7.77
CA ILE A 369 -23.03 11.46 -6.67
C ILE A 369 -23.92 12.66 -6.29
N PRO A 370 -23.43 13.91 -6.13
CA PRO A 370 -24.30 15.03 -5.80
C PRO A 370 -25.41 15.27 -6.82
N THR A 371 -25.08 15.14 -8.11
CA THR A 371 -26.04 15.29 -9.21
C THR A 371 -27.01 14.13 -9.25
N LEU A 372 -26.54 12.88 -9.06
CA LEU A 372 -27.40 11.71 -8.94
C LEU A 372 -28.40 11.89 -7.80
N ARG A 373 -27.94 12.32 -6.62
CA ARG A 373 -28.79 12.55 -5.45
C ARG A 373 -29.87 13.60 -5.72
N GLN A 374 -29.63 14.64 -6.50
CA GLN A 374 -30.65 15.63 -6.86
C GLN A 374 -31.79 15.04 -7.71
N LYS A 375 -31.53 13.95 -8.44
CA LYS A 375 -32.53 13.24 -9.25
C LYS A 375 -33.36 12.24 -8.45
N LEU A 376 -32.95 11.91 -7.22
CA LEU A 376 -33.66 10.99 -6.35
C LEU A 376 -34.84 11.69 -5.67
N ARG A 377 -35.95 10.96 -5.50
CA ARG A 377 -37.13 11.45 -4.77
C ARG A 377 -36.77 11.75 -3.31
N PRO A 378 -37.45 12.72 -2.65
CA PRO A 378 -37.18 13.05 -1.25
C PRO A 378 -37.24 11.84 -0.32
N GLU A 379 -38.19 10.93 -0.51
CA GLU A 379 -38.39 9.74 0.31
C GLU A 379 -37.22 8.76 0.15
N THR A 380 -36.81 8.48 -1.10
CA THR A 380 -35.62 7.68 -1.42
C THR A 380 -34.37 8.26 -0.77
N ARG A 381 -34.20 9.59 -0.84
CA ARG A 381 -33.05 10.27 -0.23
C ARG A 381 -33.05 10.15 1.29
N GLN A 382 -34.20 10.31 1.94
CA GLN A 382 -34.32 10.21 3.39
C GLN A 382 -33.97 8.80 3.88
N GLU A 383 -34.45 7.76 3.20
CA GLU A 383 -34.09 6.38 3.51
C GLU A 383 -32.59 6.13 3.31
N LEU A 384 -32.01 6.54 2.17
CA LEU A 384 -30.56 6.42 1.95
C LEU A 384 -29.73 7.25 2.95
N ASP A 385 -30.27 8.32 3.52
CA ASP A 385 -29.57 9.14 4.51
C ASP A 385 -29.44 8.44 5.87
N LEU A 386 -30.23 7.40 6.14
CA LEU A 386 -30.04 6.55 7.31
C LEU A 386 -28.68 5.84 7.28
N LEU A 387 -28.20 5.50 6.07
CA LEU A 387 -26.89 4.88 5.87
C LEU A 387 -25.73 5.81 6.24
N ARG A 388 -25.96 7.12 6.44
CA ARG A 388 -24.92 8.04 6.94
C ARG A 388 -24.56 7.81 8.40
N HIS A 389 -25.41 7.12 9.15
CA HIS A 389 -25.14 6.75 10.54
C HIS A 389 -24.47 5.38 10.65
N VAL A 390 -24.10 4.77 9.51
CA VAL A 390 -23.59 3.40 9.44
C VAL A 390 -22.12 3.39 9.02
N PRO A 391 -21.16 3.50 9.95
CA PRO A 391 -19.74 3.43 9.63
C PRO A 391 -19.30 2.02 9.19
N ILE A 392 -19.93 0.98 9.75
CA ILE A 392 -19.61 -0.43 9.48
C ILE A 392 -20.84 -1.15 8.92
N LEU A 393 -20.67 -1.79 7.76
CA LEU A 393 -21.64 -2.73 7.18
C LEU A 393 -21.18 -4.18 7.35
N LEU A 394 -22.14 -5.06 7.59
CA LEU A 394 -21.95 -6.50 7.63
C LEU A 394 -22.76 -7.15 6.50
N ASN A 395 -22.08 -7.70 5.49
CA ASN A 395 -22.72 -8.48 4.45
C ASN A 395 -22.76 -9.96 4.84
N MET A 396 -23.95 -10.40 5.22
CA MET A 396 -24.27 -11.75 5.72
C MET A 396 -25.15 -12.52 4.73
N ASN A 397 -25.18 -12.09 3.46
CA ASN A 397 -25.80 -12.86 2.39
C ASN A 397 -25.08 -14.21 2.26
N GLN A 398 -25.83 -15.25 1.87
CA GLN A 398 -25.21 -16.54 1.56
C GLN A 398 -24.37 -16.43 0.29
N HIS A 399 -23.07 -16.29 0.44
CA HIS A 399 -22.12 -16.41 -0.65
C HIS A 399 -21.83 -17.89 -0.91
N GLN A 400 -21.94 -18.32 -2.16
CA GLN A 400 -21.76 -19.72 -2.54
C GLN A 400 -20.29 -20.11 -2.76
N GLN A 401 -19.34 -19.15 -2.80
CA GLN A 401 -17.97 -19.43 -3.27
C GLN A 401 -16.90 -18.68 -2.45
N HIS A 402 -16.29 -19.38 -1.48
CA HIS A 402 -15.09 -18.91 -0.77
C HIS A 402 -13.85 -18.83 -1.68
N TYR A 403 -13.84 -19.58 -2.78
CA TYR A 403 -12.71 -19.71 -3.70
C TYR A 403 -12.59 -18.60 -4.74
N ASP A 404 -13.45 -17.60 -4.68
CA ASP A 404 -13.36 -16.44 -5.56
C ASP A 404 -12.14 -15.57 -5.21
N GLU A 405 -11.60 -14.90 -6.22
CA GLU A 405 -10.54 -13.90 -6.04
C GLU A 405 -11.02 -12.77 -5.11
N LEU A 406 -10.12 -12.19 -4.32
CA LEU A 406 -10.49 -11.16 -3.35
C LEU A 406 -11.12 -9.93 -4.01
N ALA A 407 -10.72 -9.61 -5.25
CA ALA A 407 -11.30 -8.52 -6.03
C ALA A 407 -12.76 -8.79 -6.42
N VAL A 408 -13.17 -10.05 -6.58
CA VAL A 408 -14.56 -10.42 -6.84
C VAL A 408 -15.37 -10.38 -5.54
N ILE A 409 -14.84 -10.93 -4.46
CA ILE A 409 -15.52 -10.96 -3.15
C ILE A 409 -15.82 -9.53 -2.66
N ARG A 410 -14.84 -8.62 -2.73
CA ARG A 410 -15.06 -7.21 -2.32
C ARG A 410 -16.12 -6.50 -3.17
N GLN A 411 -16.41 -7.03 -4.36
CA GLN A 411 -17.40 -6.48 -5.27
C GLN A 411 -18.85 -6.82 -4.88
N ALA A 412 -19.04 -7.57 -3.78
CA ALA A 412 -20.34 -7.80 -3.15
C ALA A 412 -21.04 -6.50 -2.70
N GLU A 413 -22.31 -6.65 -2.36
CA GLU A 413 -23.17 -5.57 -1.87
C GLU A 413 -22.54 -4.88 -0.65
N ARG A 414 -22.32 -3.56 -0.74
CA ARG A 414 -21.52 -2.76 0.22
C ARG A 414 -22.07 -1.34 0.47
N GLY A 415 -23.38 -1.16 0.36
CA GLY A 415 -24.04 0.12 0.59
C GLY A 415 -23.77 1.14 -0.51
N VAL A 416 -23.63 2.41 -0.13
CA VAL A 416 -23.53 3.55 -1.06
C VAL A 416 -22.10 4.07 -1.28
N GLY A 417 -21.09 3.32 -0.82
CA GLY A 417 -19.67 3.68 -0.94
C GLY A 417 -19.16 4.75 0.03
N SER A 418 -20.02 5.34 0.87
CA SER A 418 -19.63 6.33 1.89
C SER A 418 -19.24 5.74 3.25
N HIS A 419 -19.26 4.41 3.37
CA HIS A 419 -18.98 3.68 4.60
C HIS A 419 -17.48 3.47 4.79
N ALA A 420 -17.03 3.52 6.06
CA ALA A 420 -15.64 3.27 6.38
C ALA A 420 -15.23 1.85 6.00
N MET A 421 -16.05 0.86 6.35
CA MET A 421 -15.73 -0.55 6.14
C MET A 421 -16.98 -1.40 5.89
N THR A 422 -16.84 -2.44 5.08
CA THR A 422 -17.80 -3.53 4.93
C THR A 422 -17.10 -4.84 5.24
N ILE A 423 -17.69 -5.65 6.13
CA ILE A 423 -17.22 -7.00 6.47
C ILE A 423 -18.14 -7.99 5.76
N ILE A 424 -17.56 -8.90 4.98
CA ILE A 424 -18.27 -9.82 4.10
C ILE A 424 -18.03 -11.25 4.58
N ASP A 425 -19.09 -11.98 4.88
CA ASP A 425 -19.03 -13.41 5.21
C ASP A 425 -18.93 -14.25 3.93
N THR A 426 -17.84 -15.01 3.78
CA THR A 426 -17.66 -15.94 2.64
C THR A 426 -18.19 -17.34 2.95
N GLY A 427 -18.67 -17.57 4.17
CA GLY A 427 -19.07 -18.87 4.72
C GLY A 427 -17.95 -19.59 5.49
N SER A 428 -16.68 -19.31 5.20
CA SER A 428 -15.53 -19.92 5.89
C SER A 428 -14.42 -18.95 6.28
N THR A 429 -14.46 -17.73 5.74
CA THR A 429 -13.54 -16.62 6.03
C THR A 429 -14.33 -15.32 6.03
N PHE A 430 -13.69 -14.24 6.49
CA PHE A 430 -14.27 -12.90 6.45
C PHE A 430 -13.37 -11.95 5.70
N VAL A 431 -13.97 -11.16 4.81
CA VAL A 431 -13.27 -10.14 4.01
C VAL A 431 -13.66 -8.76 4.53
N PHE A 432 -12.66 -7.93 4.81
CA PHE A 432 -12.80 -6.55 5.24
C PHE A 432 -12.47 -5.64 4.06
N ASP A 433 -13.50 -5.08 3.41
CA ASP A 433 -13.36 -4.07 2.37
C ASP A 433 -13.37 -2.67 3.02
N GLN A 434 -12.22 -1.99 2.95
CA GLN A 434 -11.88 -0.83 3.76
C GLN A 434 -11.58 0.38 2.86
N SER A 435 -12.26 1.50 3.12
CA SER A 435 -12.00 2.76 2.42
C SER A 435 -10.63 3.33 2.79
N HIS A 436 -9.83 3.71 1.79
CA HIS A 436 -8.50 4.25 2.03
C HIS A 436 -8.53 5.65 2.70
N ILE A 437 -9.68 6.34 2.68
CA ILE A 437 -9.90 7.60 3.42
C ILE A 437 -9.76 7.40 4.94
N PHE A 438 -10.20 6.27 5.45
CA PHE A 438 -10.11 5.97 6.88
C PHE A 438 -8.90 5.09 7.21
N PHE A 439 -8.56 4.16 6.32
CA PHE A 439 -7.56 3.13 6.59
C PHE A 439 -6.37 3.23 5.64
N ASP A 440 -5.17 2.94 6.16
CA ASP A 440 -4.02 2.53 5.34
C ASP A 440 -3.93 1.00 5.38
N GLY A 441 -3.16 0.40 4.48
CA GLY A 441 -3.07 -1.06 4.38
C GLY A 441 -2.59 -1.75 5.67
N THR A 442 -1.71 -1.11 6.44
CA THR A 442 -1.14 -1.71 7.66
C THR A 442 -2.13 -1.63 8.82
N TRP A 443 -2.75 -0.48 9.03
CA TRP A 443 -3.80 -0.30 10.04
C TRP A 443 -5.05 -1.10 9.71
N GLY A 444 -5.46 -1.13 8.43
CA GLY A 444 -6.58 -1.92 7.96
C GLY A 444 -6.41 -3.41 8.23
N ALA A 445 -5.22 -3.97 7.94
CA ALA A 445 -4.88 -5.35 8.25
C ALA A 445 -4.88 -5.62 9.77
N ALA A 446 -4.26 -4.73 10.55
CA ALA A 446 -4.25 -4.84 12.01
C ALA A 446 -5.66 -4.84 12.60
N LEU A 447 -6.54 -3.96 12.13
CA LEU A 447 -7.93 -3.87 12.59
C LEU A 447 -8.73 -5.11 12.20
N ALA A 448 -8.56 -5.62 10.98
CA ALA A 448 -9.22 -6.85 10.53
C ALA A 448 -8.90 -8.03 11.48
N GLU A 449 -7.64 -8.16 11.90
CA GLU A 449 -7.24 -9.17 12.89
C GLU A 449 -7.89 -8.92 14.27
N ILE A 450 -7.88 -7.67 14.76
CA ILE A 450 -8.47 -7.31 16.06
C ILE A 450 -9.96 -7.64 16.10
N VAL A 451 -10.71 -7.19 15.09
CA VAL A 451 -12.17 -7.39 15.02
C VAL A 451 -12.49 -8.87 14.85
N THR A 452 -11.69 -9.63 14.08
CA THR A 452 -11.85 -11.09 13.95
C THR A 452 -11.72 -11.80 15.30
N ASN A 453 -10.72 -11.42 16.10
CA ASN A 453 -10.50 -12.00 17.42
C ASN A 453 -11.57 -11.57 18.45
N GLU A 454 -12.09 -10.35 18.33
CA GLU A 454 -13.23 -9.89 19.14
C GLU A 454 -14.51 -10.66 18.78
N ALA A 455 -14.80 -10.83 17.49
CA ALA A 455 -15.93 -11.65 17.03
C ALA A 455 -15.82 -13.08 17.54
N LEU A 456 -14.62 -13.68 17.50
CA LEU A 456 -14.40 -15.02 18.04
C LEU A 456 -14.71 -15.10 19.54
N ALA A 457 -14.29 -14.10 20.33
CA ALA A 457 -14.60 -14.06 21.76
C ALA A 457 -16.12 -14.00 22.02
N TRP A 458 -16.86 -13.21 21.23
CA TRP A 458 -18.31 -13.19 21.26
C TRP A 458 -18.92 -14.52 20.84
N GLY A 459 -18.38 -15.18 19.81
CA GLY A 459 -18.83 -16.49 19.36
C GLY A 459 -18.73 -17.54 20.47
N VAL A 460 -17.58 -17.62 21.15
CA VAL A 460 -17.38 -18.53 22.30
C VAL A 460 -18.37 -18.24 23.43
N TYR A 461 -18.59 -16.96 23.75
CA TYR A 461 -19.57 -16.57 24.77
C TYR A 461 -21.01 -16.96 24.38
N LEU A 462 -21.44 -16.64 23.16
CA LEU A 462 -22.79 -16.91 22.66
C LEU A 462 -23.10 -18.40 22.60
N HIS A 463 -22.12 -19.25 22.27
CA HIS A 463 -22.26 -20.71 22.31
C HIS A 463 -22.65 -21.24 23.70
N SER A 464 -22.26 -20.54 24.78
CA SER A 464 -22.59 -20.92 26.15
C SER A 464 -24.01 -20.52 26.58
N LEU A 465 -24.68 -19.66 25.82
CA LEU A 465 -25.98 -19.12 26.17
C LEU A 465 -27.12 -20.04 25.68
N PRO A 466 -28.26 -20.08 26.40
CA PRO A 466 -29.43 -20.81 25.94
C PRO A 466 -29.99 -20.22 24.63
N PRO A 467 -30.83 -20.96 23.88
CA PRO A 467 -31.52 -20.44 22.72
C PRO A 467 -32.32 -19.17 23.03
N ILE A 468 -32.26 -18.19 22.13
CA ILE A 468 -32.94 -16.91 22.33
C ILE A 468 -34.45 -17.03 22.11
N HIS A 469 -35.21 -16.31 22.93
CA HIS A 469 -36.66 -16.13 22.82
C HIS A 469 -36.93 -14.64 22.55
N ARG A 470 -37.93 -14.32 21.70
CA ARG A 470 -38.23 -12.93 21.32
C ARG A 470 -38.57 -12.06 22.53
N THR A 471 -37.74 -11.07 22.82
CA THR A 471 -38.00 -10.06 23.86
C THR A 471 -37.58 -8.63 23.47
N ALA A 472 -37.12 -8.39 22.23
CA ALA A 472 -36.58 -7.10 21.79
C ALA A 472 -37.41 -6.45 20.68
N PRO A 473 -37.34 -5.11 20.51
CA PRO A 473 -37.93 -4.42 19.37
C PRO A 473 -37.31 -4.89 18.05
N ASP A 474 -38.10 -4.90 16.99
CA ASP A 474 -37.64 -5.29 15.66
C ASP A 474 -36.48 -4.40 15.17
N PRO A 475 -35.54 -4.95 14.37
CA PRO A 475 -34.52 -4.15 13.71
C PRO A 475 -35.17 -3.16 12.73
N ARG A 476 -34.49 -2.06 12.42
CA ARG A 476 -35.00 -1.08 11.44
C ARG A 476 -34.62 -1.49 10.01
N PRO A 477 -35.55 -1.91 9.14
CA PRO A 477 -35.23 -2.18 7.74
C PRO A 477 -35.10 -0.88 6.93
N LEU A 478 -34.31 -0.91 5.86
CA LEU A 478 -34.25 0.14 4.86
C LEU A 478 -35.35 -0.09 3.80
N ARG A 479 -36.16 0.93 3.50
CA ARG A 479 -37.34 0.80 2.62
C ARG A 479 -37.21 1.65 1.37
N VAL A 480 -36.17 1.38 0.59
CA VAL A 480 -35.96 2.05 -0.71
C VAL A 480 -36.72 1.31 -1.82
N VAL A 481 -37.53 2.01 -2.59
CA VAL A 481 -38.18 1.46 -3.79
C VAL A 481 -37.81 2.35 -4.97
N TRP A 482 -37.06 1.82 -5.92
CA TRP A 482 -36.64 2.58 -7.09
C TRP A 482 -37.80 2.81 -8.06
N SER A 483 -37.98 4.05 -8.52
CA SER A 483 -38.78 4.33 -9.71
C SER A 483 -37.98 4.05 -10.99
N GLU A 484 -38.67 3.87 -12.12
CA GLU A 484 -38.01 3.68 -13.43
C GLU A 484 -37.05 4.84 -13.75
N GLN A 485 -37.45 6.08 -13.47
CA GLN A 485 -36.62 7.27 -13.68
C GLN A 485 -35.36 7.27 -12.80
N GLU A 486 -35.47 6.82 -11.54
CA GLU A 486 -34.32 6.70 -10.65
C GLU A 486 -33.36 5.59 -11.10
N GLN A 487 -33.88 4.44 -11.56
CA GLN A 487 -33.07 3.36 -12.10
C GLN A 487 -32.31 3.79 -13.36
N GLU A 488 -33.01 4.47 -14.29
CA GLU A 488 -32.39 5.03 -15.49
C GLU A 488 -31.32 6.07 -15.13
N ALA A 489 -31.57 6.93 -14.14
CA ALA A 489 -30.58 7.89 -13.66
C ALA A 489 -29.34 7.21 -13.08
N ILE A 490 -29.50 6.14 -12.29
CA ILE A 490 -28.38 5.35 -11.74
C ILE A 490 -27.60 4.67 -12.87
N GLN A 491 -28.28 4.03 -13.82
CA GLN A 491 -27.65 3.32 -14.94
C GLN A 491 -26.87 4.25 -15.87
N ASN A 492 -27.38 5.46 -16.11
CA ASN A 492 -26.76 6.45 -16.98
C ASN A 492 -25.63 7.25 -16.32
N THR A 493 -25.37 7.04 -15.02
CA THR A 493 -24.27 7.74 -14.34
C THR A 493 -22.95 7.06 -14.62
N ARG A 494 -21.88 7.85 -14.76
CA ARG A 494 -20.53 7.32 -14.98
C ARG A 494 -20.08 6.50 -13.79
N ARG A 495 -19.41 5.39 -14.08
CA ARG A 495 -18.90 4.45 -13.09
C ARG A 495 -17.38 4.55 -12.99
N ALA A 496 -16.84 4.12 -11.85
CA ALA A 496 -15.43 3.88 -11.66
C ALA A 496 -14.90 2.90 -12.71
N MET A 497 -13.59 2.97 -12.97
CA MET A 497 -12.95 2.12 -13.98
C MET A 497 -13.19 0.64 -13.70
N VAL A 498 -13.49 -0.09 -14.78
CA VAL A 498 -13.62 -1.55 -14.75
C VAL A 498 -12.23 -2.16 -14.52
N GLU A 499 -12.18 -3.20 -13.70
CA GLU A 499 -10.95 -3.91 -13.35
C GLU A 499 -11.04 -5.40 -13.72
N ALA A 500 -9.89 -5.97 -14.09
CA ALA A 500 -9.64 -7.41 -14.06
C ALA A 500 -8.63 -7.70 -12.96
N SER A 501 -8.69 -8.87 -12.34
CA SER A 501 -7.78 -9.26 -11.27
C SER A 501 -7.22 -10.66 -11.45
N ALA A 502 -6.13 -10.92 -10.72
CA ALA A 502 -5.59 -12.26 -10.52
C ALA A 502 -4.87 -12.34 -9.17
N GLU A 503 -4.73 -13.56 -8.64
CA GLU A 503 -3.98 -13.87 -7.42
C GLU A 503 -2.99 -15.02 -7.67
N THR A 504 -1.86 -15.01 -6.97
CA THR A 504 -0.91 -16.13 -7.00
C THR A 504 -0.16 -16.28 -5.68
N ASP A 505 0.24 -17.51 -5.36
CA ASP A 505 1.02 -17.88 -4.18
C ASP A 505 2.33 -18.61 -4.54
N ILE A 506 2.68 -18.67 -5.83
CA ILE A 506 3.77 -19.52 -6.35
C ILE A 506 5.18 -18.98 -6.05
N VAL A 507 5.30 -17.78 -5.47
CA VAL A 507 6.60 -17.17 -5.18
C VAL A 507 7.32 -17.97 -4.09
N ASN A 508 8.55 -18.41 -4.39
CA ASN A 508 9.39 -19.15 -3.47
C ASN A 508 10.12 -18.21 -2.51
N LEU A 509 9.40 -17.73 -1.50
CA LEU A 509 9.95 -16.88 -0.45
C LEU A 509 11.16 -17.48 0.28
N PRO A 510 11.21 -18.79 0.63
CA PRO A 510 12.40 -19.40 1.22
C PRO A 510 13.67 -19.20 0.38
N SER A 511 13.55 -19.29 -0.95
CA SER A 511 14.68 -19.07 -1.87
C SER A 511 15.11 -17.59 -1.93
N LEU A 512 14.16 -16.65 -1.91
CA LEU A 512 14.44 -15.22 -1.79
C LEU A 512 15.19 -14.90 -0.49
N LEU A 513 14.74 -15.45 0.64
CA LEU A 513 15.40 -15.25 1.94
C LEU A 513 16.78 -15.91 1.99
N ALA A 514 16.95 -17.07 1.36
CA ALA A 514 18.26 -17.72 1.22
C ALA A 514 19.21 -16.86 0.38
N LEU A 515 18.75 -16.32 -0.76
CA LEU A 515 19.55 -15.43 -1.59
C LEU A 515 20.02 -14.20 -0.82
N ARG A 516 19.12 -13.55 -0.06
CA ARG A 516 19.48 -12.39 0.77
C ARG A 516 20.54 -12.70 1.82
N ARG A 517 20.49 -13.89 2.43
CA ARG A 517 21.55 -14.35 3.36
C ARG A 517 22.88 -14.51 2.65
N ILE A 518 22.89 -15.09 1.44
CA ILE A 518 24.09 -15.28 0.63
C ILE A 518 24.68 -13.93 0.19
N PHE A 519 23.85 -12.98 -0.24
CA PHE A 519 24.31 -11.63 -0.57
C PHE A 519 25.01 -10.97 0.61
N LYS A 520 24.40 -11.03 1.80
CA LYS A 520 25.01 -10.48 3.02
C LYS A 520 26.34 -11.14 3.35
N LEU A 521 26.44 -12.47 3.25
CA LEU A 521 27.69 -13.20 3.51
C LEU A 521 28.80 -12.86 2.52
N ARG A 522 28.43 -12.53 1.27
CA ARG A 522 29.41 -12.23 0.22
C ARG A 522 29.88 -10.79 0.25
N ASN A 523 28.96 -9.84 0.40
CA ASN A 523 29.27 -8.42 0.42
C ASN A 523 28.14 -7.66 1.12
N ASP A 524 28.47 -7.03 2.26
CA ASP A 524 27.53 -6.22 3.05
C ASP A 524 27.01 -4.97 2.32
N LEU A 525 27.58 -4.61 1.16
CA LEU A 525 27.08 -3.56 0.28
C LEU A 525 25.89 -4.03 -0.59
N ILE A 526 25.69 -5.33 -0.81
CA ILE A 526 24.53 -5.85 -1.55
C ILE A 526 23.31 -5.89 -0.61
N ARG A 527 22.74 -4.71 -0.35
CA ARG A 527 21.63 -4.51 0.60
C ARG A 527 20.28 -4.53 -0.09
N LEU A 528 19.90 -5.66 -0.69
CA LEU A 528 18.57 -5.84 -1.28
C LEU A 528 17.58 -6.46 -0.28
N THR A 529 16.46 -5.76 -0.04
CA THR A 529 15.31 -6.31 0.69
C THR A 529 14.44 -7.18 -0.21
N VAL A 530 13.47 -7.89 0.37
CA VAL A 530 12.49 -8.66 -0.42
C VAL A 530 11.71 -7.74 -1.36
N ASN A 531 11.29 -6.56 -0.89
CA ASN A 531 10.60 -5.56 -1.71
C ASN A 531 11.47 -5.06 -2.86
N ASP A 532 12.78 -4.88 -2.63
CA ASP A 532 13.69 -4.44 -3.68
C ASP A 532 13.81 -5.49 -4.78
N LEU A 533 13.89 -6.77 -4.42
CA LEU A 533 13.92 -7.88 -5.39
C LEU A 533 12.63 -7.99 -6.18
N LEU A 534 11.47 -7.81 -5.54
CA LEU A 534 10.17 -7.82 -6.20
C LEU A 534 10.06 -6.66 -7.21
N VAL A 535 10.37 -5.43 -6.80
CA VAL A 535 10.30 -4.25 -7.67
C VAL A 535 11.35 -4.29 -8.79
N LEU A 536 12.56 -4.75 -8.50
CA LEU A 536 13.61 -4.97 -9.49
C LEU A 536 13.15 -5.97 -10.55
N TYR A 537 12.64 -7.13 -10.13
CA TYR A 537 12.19 -8.14 -11.08
C TYR A 537 10.93 -7.71 -11.82
N ARG A 538 10.03 -6.94 -11.19
CA ARG A 538 8.88 -6.34 -11.87
C ARG A 538 9.30 -5.51 -13.07
N ALA A 539 10.35 -4.73 -12.91
CA ALA A 539 10.91 -3.95 -14.01
C ALA A 539 11.56 -4.84 -15.08
N VAL A 540 12.22 -5.95 -14.71
CA VAL A 540 12.75 -6.94 -15.67
C VAL A 540 11.62 -7.60 -16.45
N HIS A 541 10.56 -8.02 -15.75
CA HIS A 541 9.37 -8.65 -16.32
C HIS A 541 8.67 -7.75 -17.33
N ALA A 542 8.64 -6.43 -17.09
CA ALA A 542 8.08 -5.48 -18.05
C ALA A 542 8.70 -5.62 -19.44
N TYR A 543 10.01 -5.90 -19.54
CA TYR A 543 10.75 -6.07 -20.80
C TYR A 543 10.76 -7.49 -21.35
N ARG A 544 10.54 -8.50 -20.51
CA ARG A 544 10.68 -9.92 -20.87
C ARG A 544 9.37 -10.67 -20.99
N TYR A 545 8.25 -10.06 -20.59
CA TYR A 545 6.96 -10.69 -20.65
C TYR A 545 6.58 -11.02 -22.10
N GLU A 546 6.26 -12.28 -22.34
CA GLU A 546 5.67 -12.78 -23.56
C GLU A 546 4.32 -13.43 -23.20
N PRO A 547 3.20 -12.98 -23.81
CA PRO A 547 1.89 -13.53 -23.50
C PRO A 547 1.75 -14.97 -23.99
N ASP A 548 0.94 -15.78 -23.29
CA ASP A 548 0.56 -17.14 -23.73
C ASP A 548 0.10 -17.12 -25.21
N PRO A 549 0.69 -17.95 -26.10
CA PRO A 549 0.30 -18.03 -27.51
C PRO A 549 -1.19 -18.32 -27.73
N TYR A 550 -1.88 -18.94 -26.77
CA TYR A 550 -3.33 -19.07 -26.80
C TYR A 550 -4.04 -17.72 -26.74
N ILE A 551 -3.63 -16.81 -25.85
CA ILE A 551 -4.22 -15.48 -25.69
C ILE A 551 -4.09 -14.70 -27.00
N VAL A 552 -2.90 -14.71 -27.60
CA VAL A 552 -2.62 -14.05 -28.87
C VAL A 552 -3.54 -14.59 -29.97
N ARG A 553 -3.59 -15.91 -30.16
CA ARG A 553 -4.48 -16.55 -31.15
C ARG A 553 -5.95 -16.22 -30.92
N ARG A 554 -6.40 -16.18 -29.66
CA ARG A 554 -7.79 -15.82 -29.33
C ARG A 554 -8.08 -14.38 -29.72
N LEU A 555 -7.17 -13.44 -29.45
CA LEU A 555 -7.33 -12.04 -29.86
C LEU A 555 -7.32 -11.89 -31.38
N GLU A 556 -6.44 -12.62 -32.09
CA GLU A 556 -6.43 -12.64 -33.55
C GLU A 556 -7.76 -13.16 -34.14
N GLN A 557 -8.38 -14.17 -33.51
CA GLN A 557 -9.72 -14.62 -33.91
C GLN A 557 -10.79 -13.53 -33.70
N LEU A 558 -10.69 -12.75 -32.62
CA LEU A 558 -11.63 -11.66 -32.34
C LEU A 558 -11.50 -10.49 -33.34
N LEU A 559 -10.38 -10.36 -34.04
CA LEU A 559 -10.23 -9.39 -35.14
C LEU A 559 -11.18 -9.67 -36.32
N ALA A 560 -11.65 -10.91 -36.48
CA ALA A 560 -12.57 -11.27 -37.54
C ALA A 560 -14.03 -10.82 -37.26
N ASP A 561 -14.36 -10.51 -36.01
CA ASP A 561 -15.68 -10.00 -35.61
C ASP A 561 -15.66 -8.46 -35.59
N PRO A 562 -16.43 -7.77 -36.48
CA PRO A 562 -16.45 -6.31 -36.55
C PRO A 562 -16.81 -5.62 -35.22
N GLN A 563 -17.60 -6.27 -34.35
CA GLN A 563 -17.99 -5.69 -33.07
C GLN A 563 -16.87 -5.80 -32.01
N LYS A 564 -15.95 -6.75 -32.18
CA LYS A 564 -14.88 -7.06 -31.20
C LYS A 564 -13.48 -6.67 -31.67
N ALA A 565 -13.33 -6.40 -32.97
CA ALA A 565 -12.05 -6.12 -33.61
C ALA A 565 -11.29 -4.95 -32.94
N GLU A 566 -11.99 -3.91 -32.50
CA GLU A 566 -11.33 -2.79 -31.83
C GLU A 566 -10.74 -3.16 -30.49
N ALA A 567 -11.53 -3.83 -29.64
CA ALA A 567 -11.07 -4.31 -28.35
C ALA A 567 -9.86 -5.23 -28.53
N ALA A 568 -9.94 -6.18 -29.46
CA ALA A 568 -8.85 -7.10 -29.76
C ALA A 568 -7.58 -6.40 -30.25
N ARG A 569 -7.71 -5.40 -31.12
CA ARG A 569 -6.59 -4.60 -31.64
C ARG A 569 -5.89 -3.81 -30.54
N VAL A 570 -6.66 -3.15 -29.67
CA VAL A 570 -6.12 -2.43 -28.52
C VAL A 570 -5.45 -3.39 -27.54
N THR A 571 -6.03 -4.57 -27.30
CA THR A 571 -5.41 -5.59 -26.45
C THR A 571 -4.09 -6.09 -27.04
N LEU A 572 -4.05 -6.46 -28.32
CA LEU A 572 -2.83 -6.92 -28.98
C LEU A 572 -1.72 -5.86 -28.88
N GLN A 573 -2.05 -4.59 -29.15
CA GLN A 573 -1.10 -3.48 -28.98
C GLN A 573 -0.64 -3.26 -27.54
N ALA A 574 -1.45 -3.62 -26.54
CA ALA A 574 -1.12 -3.48 -25.12
C ALA A 574 -0.24 -4.61 -24.58
N ILE A 575 -0.27 -5.79 -25.21
CA ILE A 575 0.53 -6.96 -24.81
C ILE A 575 1.75 -7.19 -25.73
N GLU A 576 2.00 -6.29 -26.69
CA GLU A 576 3.12 -6.37 -27.63
C GLU A 576 4.49 -6.26 -26.89
N PRO A 577 5.43 -7.22 -27.10
CA PRO A 577 6.70 -7.28 -26.37
C PRO A 577 7.60 -6.05 -26.55
N ASN A 578 7.55 -5.39 -27.72
CA ASN A 578 8.49 -4.34 -28.12
C ASN A 578 8.13 -2.93 -27.62
N ARG A 579 7.04 -2.78 -26.86
CA ARG A 579 6.60 -1.49 -26.29
C ARG A 579 7.01 -1.25 -24.84
N ALA A 580 7.67 -2.22 -24.21
CA ALA A 580 7.99 -2.19 -22.80
C ALA A 580 8.81 -0.95 -22.39
N THR A 581 8.16 0.04 -21.81
CA THR A 581 8.81 1.07 -20.99
C THR A 581 8.67 0.62 -19.55
N ASN A 582 9.76 0.57 -18.78
CA ASN A 582 9.68 0.33 -17.34
C ASN A 582 8.83 1.43 -16.68
N PRO A 583 7.59 1.13 -16.23
CA PRO A 583 6.72 2.15 -15.70
C PRO A 583 7.21 2.62 -14.33
N SER A 584 6.89 3.86 -13.99
CA SER A 584 7.10 4.37 -12.64
C SER A 584 6.14 3.70 -11.66
N VAL A 585 6.69 3.20 -10.55
CA VAL A 585 5.96 2.52 -9.48
C VAL A 585 5.86 3.44 -8.28
N LEU A 586 4.63 3.70 -7.81
CA LEU A 586 4.37 4.34 -6.53
C LEU A 586 4.41 3.31 -5.42
N ILE A 587 5.30 3.52 -4.46
CA ILE A 587 5.47 2.69 -3.27
C ILE A 587 5.04 3.53 -2.05
N PRO A 588 3.99 3.13 -1.31
CA PRO A 588 3.66 3.76 -0.03
C PRO A 588 4.73 3.43 1.01
N VAL A 589 5.35 4.44 1.60
CA VAL A 589 6.37 4.31 2.65
C VAL A 589 5.77 4.70 4.00
N ASP A 590 5.94 3.86 5.02
CA ASP A 590 5.44 4.11 6.37
C ASP A 590 6.16 5.30 7.02
N ALA A 591 5.47 6.44 7.08
CA ALA A 591 5.95 7.69 7.68
C ALA A 591 5.57 7.79 9.17
N SER A 592 4.57 7.02 9.59
CA SER A 592 4.01 7.11 10.95
C SER A 592 5.01 6.75 12.06
N LYS A 593 6.10 6.07 11.72
CA LYS A 593 7.22 5.79 12.65
C LYS A 593 7.90 7.06 13.17
N GLN A 594 7.97 8.12 12.36
CA GLN A 594 8.55 9.40 12.78
C GLN A 594 7.46 10.32 13.34
N ASN A 595 6.34 10.43 12.62
CA ASN A 595 5.20 11.24 13.01
C ASN A 595 3.90 10.50 12.65
N PRO A 596 3.14 9.98 13.64
CA PRO A 596 1.92 9.20 13.39
C PRO A 596 0.91 9.87 12.46
N ARG A 597 0.82 11.21 12.52
CA ARG A 597 -0.06 12.02 11.69
C ARG A 597 0.18 11.87 10.19
N ASP A 598 1.45 11.71 9.80
CA ASP A 598 1.83 11.71 8.39
C ASP A 598 1.47 10.38 7.70
N ARG A 599 1.23 9.31 8.47
CA ARG A 599 0.81 7.96 8.02
C ARG A 599 1.72 7.33 6.96
N LEU A 600 1.56 7.77 5.71
CA LEU A 600 2.27 7.27 4.54
C LEU A 600 2.85 8.43 3.73
N HIS A 601 4.08 8.25 3.26
CA HIS A 601 4.65 9.08 2.22
C HIS A 601 4.68 8.30 0.89
N PRO A 602 4.03 8.80 -0.17
CA PRO A 602 4.17 8.19 -1.49
C PRO A 602 5.59 8.41 -2.02
N MET A 603 6.18 7.33 -2.54
CA MET A 603 7.45 7.35 -3.24
C MET A 603 7.27 6.83 -4.67
N SER A 604 7.36 7.72 -5.65
CA SER A 604 7.44 7.32 -7.05
C SER A 604 8.88 6.89 -7.41
N PHE A 605 9.02 5.68 -7.94
CA PHE A 605 10.30 5.06 -8.24
C PHE A 605 10.30 4.35 -9.59
N GLN A 606 11.36 4.58 -10.37
CA GLN A 606 11.62 3.84 -11.60
C GLN A 606 12.95 3.12 -11.45
N VAL A 607 12.95 1.80 -11.70
CA VAL A 607 14.18 1.00 -11.63
C VAL A 607 15.11 1.39 -12.79
N PRO A 608 16.39 1.74 -12.53
CA PRO A 608 17.34 2.18 -13.57
C PRO A 608 17.91 1.00 -14.37
N ILE A 609 17.03 0.20 -15.00
CA ILE A 609 17.42 -1.03 -15.72
C ILE A 609 18.35 -0.73 -16.89
N HIS A 610 18.08 0.34 -17.65
CA HIS A 610 18.88 0.70 -18.81
C HIS A 610 20.19 1.40 -18.44
N ASP A 611 20.16 2.25 -17.42
CA ASP A 611 21.35 3.02 -17.01
C ASP A 611 22.43 2.11 -16.43
N LEU A 612 22.00 1.00 -15.81
CA LEU A 612 22.88 -0.03 -15.25
C LEU A 612 23.06 -1.26 -16.16
N ASP A 613 22.52 -1.24 -17.39
CA ASP A 613 22.58 -2.34 -18.36
C ASP A 613 22.19 -3.73 -17.79
N LEU A 614 21.27 -3.76 -16.81
CA LEU A 614 21.03 -4.94 -15.97
C LEU A 614 20.55 -6.16 -16.74
N LEU A 615 19.78 -5.96 -17.82
CA LEU A 615 19.26 -7.06 -18.64
C LEU A 615 20.39 -7.78 -19.37
N ASN A 616 21.24 -7.02 -20.07
CA ASN A 616 22.35 -7.59 -20.82
C ASN A 616 23.41 -8.18 -19.89
N LEU A 617 23.70 -7.50 -18.77
CA LEU A 617 24.62 -8.03 -17.76
C LEU A 617 24.13 -9.37 -17.21
N HIS A 618 22.83 -9.51 -16.91
CA HIS A 618 22.25 -10.75 -16.42
C HIS A 618 22.40 -11.88 -17.45
N ASP A 619 22.05 -11.64 -18.72
CA ASP A 619 22.13 -12.69 -19.76
C ASP A 619 23.59 -13.10 -20.02
N ASN A 620 24.50 -12.13 -20.09
CA ASN A 620 25.92 -12.38 -20.30
C ASN A 620 26.54 -13.19 -19.16
N VAL A 621 26.22 -12.86 -17.89
CA VAL A 621 26.78 -13.60 -16.75
C VAL A 621 26.20 -15.01 -16.63
N VAL A 622 24.90 -15.20 -16.94
CA VAL A 622 24.28 -16.53 -16.96
C VAL A 622 24.89 -17.39 -18.07
N ALA A 623 25.07 -16.83 -19.27
CA ALA A 623 25.71 -17.50 -20.39
C ALA A 623 27.18 -17.87 -20.05
N ALA A 624 27.96 -16.95 -19.51
CA ALA A 624 29.33 -17.20 -19.10
C ALA A 624 29.42 -18.28 -18.00
N LEU A 625 28.49 -18.27 -17.04
CA LEU A 625 28.41 -19.32 -16.02
C LEU A 625 28.11 -20.69 -16.63
N HIS A 626 27.23 -20.74 -17.64
CA HIS A 626 26.92 -21.98 -18.33
C HIS A 626 28.13 -22.51 -19.09
N ILE A 627 28.81 -21.66 -19.88
CA ILE A 627 30.05 -22.00 -20.61
C ILE A 627 31.12 -22.52 -19.64
N TYR A 628 31.38 -21.80 -18.55
CA TYR A 628 32.35 -22.22 -17.53
C TYR A 628 32.01 -23.59 -16.91
N ARG A 629 30.73 -23.89 -16.68
CA ARG A 629 30.30 -25.19 -16.11
C ARG A 629 30.41 -26.34 -17.11
N MET A 630 30.25 -26.06 -18.40
CA MET A 630 30.29 -27.06 -19.47
C MET A 630 31.68 -27.27 -20.08
N ALA A 631 32.63 -26.35 -19.85
CA ALA A 631 34.00 -26.48 -20.35
C ALA A 631 34.67 -27.78 -19.87
N GLU A 632 35.42 -28.46 -20.73
CA GLU A 632 36.21 -29.66 -20.39
C GLU A 632 37.70 -29.32 -20.42
N GLY A 633 38.50 -29.90 -19.53
CA GLY A 633 39.94 -29.62 -19.45
C GLY A 633 40.29 -28.39 -18.59
N ASP A 634 41.24 -27.59 -19.05
CA ASP A 634 41.63 -26.32 -18.40
C ASP A 634 40.52 -25.28 -18.61
N ARG A 635 40.02 -24.72 -17.49
CA ARG A 635 38.86 -23.80 -17.46
C ARG A 635 39.24 -22.39 -17.03
N GLU A 636 40.52 -22.06 -17.01
CA GLU A 636 40.99 -20.79 -16.47
C GLU A 636 40.46 -19.58 -17.25
N ALA A 637 40.44 -19.65 -18.58
CA ALA A 637 39.95 -18.57 -19.44
C ALA A 637 38.45 -18.33 -19.24
N GLU A 638 37.63 -19.39 -19.27
CA GLU A 638 36.17 -19.32 -19.08
C GLU A 638 35.81 -18.86 -17.67
N TYR A 639 36.57 -19.33 -16.65
CA TYR A 639 36.39 -18.86 -15.28
C TYR A 639 36.70 -17.37 -15.17
N ASN A 640 37.80 -16.88 -15.72
CA ASN A 640 38.17 -15.47 -15.66
C ASN A 640 37.13 -14.58 -16.35
N GLN A 641 36.56 -15.03 -17.46
CA GLN A 641 35.45 -14.32 -18.11
C GLN A 641 34.20 -14.29 -17.22
N PHE A 642 33.81 -15.42 -16.64
CA PHE A 642 32.67 -15.48 -15.72
C PHE A 642 32.90 -14.61 -14.48
N ASP A 643 34.06 -14.70 -13.84
CA ASP A 643 34.42 -13.96 -12.61
C ASP A 643 34.32 -12.45 -12.84
N LYS A 644 34.85 -11.96 -13.98
CA LYS A 644 34.73 -10.55 -14.37
C LYS A 644 33.27 -10.11 -14.51
N LEU A 645 32.46 -10.86 -15.28
CA LEU A 645 31.04 -10.52 -15.50
C LEU A 645 30.23 -10.62 -14.20
N GLN A 646 30.53 -11.59 -13.36
CA GLN A 646 29.91 -11.78 -12.05
C GLN A 646 30.18 -10.58 -11.13
N ARG A 647 31.42 -10.11 -11.04
CA ARG A 647 31.77 -8.93 -10.22
C ARG A 647 31.02 -7.69 -10.69
N THR A 648 31.06 -7.39 -12.00
CA THR A 648 30.34 -6.25 -12.58
C THR A 648 28.83 -6.33 -12.32
N TYR A 649 28.24 -7.51 -12.50
CA TYR A 649 26.80 -7.66 -12.29
C TYR A 649 26.39 -7.53 -10.80
N LEU A 650 27.16 -8.11 -9.88
CA LEU A 650 26.89 -7.96 -8.44
C LEU A 650 27.13 -6.53 -7.95
N ALA A 651 28.11 -5.81 -8.52
CA ALA A 651 28.33 -4.40 -8.26
C ALA A 651 27.14 -3.54 -8.73
N ALA A 652 26.60 -3.81 -9.92
CA ALA A 652 25.40 -3.14 -10.41
C ALA A 652 24.18 -3.39 -9.49
N LEU A 653 24.01 -4.62 -8.99
CA LEU A 653 22.96 -4.94 -8.01
C LEU A 653 23.18 -4.24 -6.65
N ALA A 654 24.43 -4.10 -6.20
CA ALA A 654 24.75 -3.31 -5.01
C ALA A 654 24.38 -1.83 -5.20
N GLY A 655 24.72 -1.26 -6.37
CA GLY A 655 24.33 0.10 -6.77
C GLY A 655 22.81 0.30 -6.74
N CYS A 656 22.04 -0.65 -7.29
CA CYS A 656 20.57 -0.64 -7.16
C CYS A 656 20.13 -0.61 -5.70
N GLY A 657 20.70 -1.46 -4.85
CA GLY A 657 20.37 -1.52 -3.42
C GLY A 657 20.60 -0.19 -2.71
N THR A 658 21.69 0.50 -3.01
CA THR A 658 21.99 1.84 -2.48
C THR A 658 20.96 2.87 -2.94
N VAL A 659 20.58 2.87 -4.23
CA VAL A 659 19.56 3.77 -4.77
C VAL A 659 18.20 3.52 -4.09
N PHE A 660 17.78 2.26 -3.94
CA PHE A 660 16.54 1.91 -3.23
C PHE A 660 16.56 2.36 -1.77
N ALA A 661 17.67 2.13 -1.06
CA ALA A 661 17.81 2.54 0.34
C ALA A 661 17.70 4.05 0.49
N ARG A 662 18.41 4.81 -0.36
CA ARG A 662 18.39 6.28 -0.32
C ARG A 662 17.02 6.86 -0.67
N ALA A 663 16.35 6.31 -1.70
CA ALA A 663 15.00 6.74 -2.06
C ALA A 663 14.02 6.57 -0.89
N LYS A 664 14.11 5.44 -0.16
CA LYS A 664 13.30 5.19 1.04
C LYS A 664 13.63 6.16 2.17
N GLU A 665 14.90 6.46 2.42
CA GLU A 665 15.29 7.45 3.43
C GLU A 665 14.70 8.84 3.14
N ILE A 666 14.80 9.30 1.89
CA ILE A 666 14.23 10.58 1.45
C ILE A 666 12.69 10.57 1.61
N ALA A 667 12.05 9.44 1.27
CA ALA A 667 10.61 9.28 1.45
C ALA A 667 10.20 9.24 2.93
N GLU A 668 10.94 8.53 3.80
CA GLU A 668 10.69 8.49 5.25
C GLU A 668 10.75 9.90 5.86
N LEU A 669 11.62 10.79 5.36
CA LEU A 669 11.72 12.20 5.78
C LEU A 669 10.64 13.12 5.18
N GLY A 670 9.78 12.62 4.29
CA GLY A 670 8.76 13.43 3.61
C GLY A 670 9.34 14.39 2.58
N GLU A 671 10.52 14.07 2.03
CA GLU A 671 11.25 14.91 1.07
C GLU A 671 11.16 14.37 -0.37
N SER A 672 10.28 13.40 -0.61
CA SER A 672 10.04 12.85 -1.94
C SER A 672 9.38 13.88 -2.85
N ALA A 673 9.61 13.78 -4.16
CA ALA A 673 8.99 14.65 -5.16
C ALA A 673 7.45 14.60 -5.12
N SER A 674 6.88 13.44 -4.78
CA SER A 674 5.44 13.29 -4.58
C SER A 674 4.93 14.13 -3.40
N VAL A 675 5.60 14.09 -2.24
CA VAL A 675 5.24 14.91 -1.07
C VAL A 675 5.49 16.40 -1.35
N GLY A 676 6.60 16.74 -2.00
CA GLY A 676 6.88 18.11 -2.46
C GLY A 676 5.79 18.67 -3.37
N THR A 677 5.22 17.85 -4.26
CA THR A 677 4.09 18.26 -5.10
C THR A 677 2.80 18.43 -4.29
N ILE A 678 2.51 17.55 -3.34
CA ILE A 678 1.38 17.72 -2.42
C ILE A 678 1.48 19.06 -1.68
N ARG A 679 2.67 19.41 -1.16
CA ARG A 679 2.95 20.72 -0.54
C ARG A 679 2.72 21.89 -1.49
N LEU A 680 2.99 21.71 -2.79
CA LEU A 680 2.77 22.73 -3.81
C LEU A 680 1.28 22.98 -4.11
N LEU A 681 0.43 21.98 -3.91
CA LEU A 681 -1.02 22.06 -4.15
C LEU A 681 -1.79 22.65 -2.95
N ALA A 682 -1.15 22.70 -1.78
CA ALA A 682 -1.73 23.24 -0.55
C ALA A 682 -2.16 24.70 -0.72
N LYS A 683 -3.37 25.04 -0.24
CA LYS A 683 -3.98 26.40 -0.26
C LYS A 683 -4.14 27.05 -1.64
N LEU A 684 -3.87 26.34 -2.73
CA LEU A 684 -4.28 26.81 -4.05
C LEU A 684 -5.80 26.86 -4.14
N PRO A 685 -6.40 27.92 -4.71
CA PRO A 685 -7.82 27.94 -5.00
C PRO A 685 -8.20 26.71 -5.83
N THR A 686 -9.36 26.11 -5.56
CA THR A 686 -9.84 24.90 -6.26
C THR A 686 -9.73 24.98 -7.78
N PRO A 687 -9.98 26.12 -8.47
CA PRO A 687 -9.74 26.24 -9.90
C PRO A 687 -8.28 26.03 -10.34
N LEU A 688 -7.29 26.45 -9.53
CA LEU A 688 -5.87 26.24 -9.78
C LEU A 688 -5.44 24.81 -9.48
N GLN A 689 -5.99 24.21 -8.41
CA GLN A 689 -5.81 22.78 -8.15
C GLN A 689 -6.29 21.95 -9.36
N ARG A 690 -7.47 22.25 -9.92
CA ARG A 690 -8.00 21.61 -11.14
C ARG A 690 -7.08 21.76 -12.37
N LEU A 691 -6.48 22.93 -12.57
CA LEU A 691 -5.54 23.13 -13.67
C LEU A 691 -4.31 22.25 -13.46
N LEU A 692 -3.74 22.27 -12.26
CA LEU A 692 -2.53 21.54 -11.91
C LEU A 692 -2.74 20.04 -11.79
N ASP A 693 -3.95 19.55 -11.56
CA ASP A 693 -4.22 18.13 -11.44
C ASP A 693 -4.50 17.47 -12.80
N LYS A 694 -4.98 18.28 -13.76
CA LYS A 694 -5.03 17.93 -15.19
C LYS A 694 -3.65 17.99 -15.87
N ILE A 695 -2.69 18.73 -15.31
CA ILE A 695 -1.36 18.87 -15.92
C ILE A 695 -0.58 17.54 -15.89
N PRO A 696 -0.49 16.77 -14.77
CA PRO A 696 0.15 15.46 -14.76
C PRO A 696 -0.46 14.51 -15.78
N SER A 697 -1.80 14.41 -15.87
CA SER A 697 -2.46 13.54 -16.86
C SER A 697 -2.30 14.00 -18.32
N GLN A 698 -1.96 15.27 -18.55
CA GLN A 698 -1.58 15.78 -19.86
C GLN A 698 -0.10 15.54 -20.19
N PHE A 699 0.74 15.20 -19.21
CA PHE A 699 2.18 15.05 -19.36
C PHE A 699 2.71 13.82 -18.62
N GLU A 700 2.86 12.72 -19.36
CA GLU A 700 3.36 11.43 -18.91
C GLU A 700 4.53 11.50 -17.90
N VAL A 701 5.57 12.31 -18.19
CA VAL A 701 6.76 12.45 -17.34
C VAL A 701 6.43 13.03 -15.95
N LEU A 702 5.48 13.96 -15.87
CA LEU A 702 5.09 14.57 -14.60
C LEU A 702 4.18 13.63 -13.80
N ASN A 703 3.28 12.90 -14.47
CA ASN A 703 2.50 11.84 -13.83
C ASN A 703 3.40 10.75 -13.26
N ASP A 704 4.42 10.32 -14.02
CA ASP A 704 5.41 9.34 -13.62
C ASP A 704 6.16 9.77 -12.37
N ILE A 705 6.49 11.05 -12.21
CA ILE A 705 7.21 11.58 -11.04
C ILE A 705 6.32 11.72 -9.81
N ILE A 706 5.04 12.10 -9.99
CA ILE A 706 4.18 12.47 -8.87
C ILE A 706 3.35 11.30 -8.38
N LYS A 707 2.63 10.61 -9.28
CA LYS A 707 1.59 9.63 -8.96
C LYS A 707 1.98 8.19 -9.33
N GLY A 708 2.95 8.03 -10.22
CA GLY A 708 3.33 6.74 -10.80
C GLY A 708 2.23 6.16 -11.69
N ARG A 709 2.58 5.19 -12.55
CA ARG A 709 1.60 4.42 -13.36
C ARG A 709 1.16 3.14 -12.69
N GLU A 710 1.92 2.67 -11.71
CA GLU A 710 1.57 1.50 -10.92
C GLU A 710 1.60 1.85 -9.44
N VAL A 711 0.85 1.11 -8.63
CA VAL A 711 1.00 1.14 -7.17
C VAL A 711 1.48 -0.22 -6.70
N PHE A 712 2.46 -0.23 -5.80
CA PHE A 712 3.04 -1.44 -5.25
C PHE A 712 3.01 -1.38 -3.73
N SER A 713 2.10 -2.15 -3.13
CA SER A 713 1.82 -2.15 -1.71
C SER A 713 2.10 -3.52 -1.12
N ASN A 714 2.99 -3.56 -0.12
CA ASN A 714 3.30 -4.79 0.61
C ASN A 714 3.13 -4.55 2.11
N VAL A 715 2.17 -5.24 2.72
CA VAL A 715 1.91 -5.18 4.17
C VAL A 715 2.87 -6.05 4.99
N GLY A 716 3.74 -6.80 4.32
CA GLY A 716 4.81 -7.58 4.92
C GLY A 716 4.37 -8.96 5.38
N ALA A 717 5.22 -9.56 6.22
CA ALA A 717 4.91 -10.82 6.89
C ALA A 717 4.07 -10.55 8.13
N VAL A 718 2.96 -11.27 8.26
CA VAL A 718 2.06 -11.16 9.41
C VAL A 718 2.69 -11.77 10.65
N ALA A 719 2.20 -11.38 11.82
CA ALA A 719 2.66 -11.98 13.08
C ALA A 719 2.32 -13.49 13.13
N PRO A 720 3.11 -14.34 13.81
CA PRO A 720 2.89 -15.79 13.85
C PRO A 720 1.52 -16.26 14.35
N THR A 721 0.80 -15.40 15.07
CA THR A 721 -0.55 -15.68 15.59
C THR A 721 -1.66 -15.06 14.75
N SER A 722 -1.35 -14.40 13.65
CA SER A 722 -2.32 -13.75 12.77
C SER A 722 -3.08 -14.79 11.95
N SER A 723 -4.31 -14.43 11.59
CA SER A 723 -5.19 -15.16 10.70
C SER A 723 -5.40 -14.46 9.35
N LEU A 724 -4.61 -13.43 9.05
CA LEU A 724 -4.61 -12.76 7.75
C LEU A 724 -3.99 -13.65 6.68
N VAL A 725 -4.68 -13.79 5.55
CA VAL A 725 -4.24 -14.67 4.45
C VAL A 725 -4.18 -13.99 3.09
N ARG A 726 -5.04 -13.01 2.80
CA ARG A 726 -5.02 -12.25 1.53
C ARG A 726 -5.08 -10.75 1.78
N PHE A 727 -4.44 -10.00 0.87
CA PHE A 727 -4.44 -8.53 0.85
C PHE A 727 -4.55 -8.03 -0.57
N LEU A 728 -5.47 -7.10 -0.80
CA LEU A 728 -5.69 -6.39 -2.06
C LEU A 728 -5.51 -4.90 -1.82
N THR A 729 -4.67 -4.24 -2.63
CA THR A 729 -4.35 -2.82 -2.47
C THR A 729 -5.32 -1.90 -3.20
N ALA A 730 -5.39 -0.64 -2.77
CA ALA A 730 -6.21 0.41 -3.39
C ALA A 730 -5.54 1.03 -4.62
N LYS A 731 -6.35 1.55 -5.54
CA LYS A 731 -5.93 2.32 -6.71
C LYS A 731 -6.56 3.72 -6.66
N ASP A 732 -5.72 4.74 -6.82
CA ASP A 732 -6.14 6.13 -6.83
C ASP A 732 -7.05 6.47 -8.03
N ASP A 733 -7.66 7.66 -7.96
CA ASP A 733 -8.61 8.18 -8.93
C ASP A 733 -7.94 8.46 -10.30
N ASN A 734 -6.63 8.27 -10.42
CA ASN A 734 -5.88 8.58 -11.63
C ASN A 734 -6.19 7.57 -12.75
N GLU A 735 -6.65 8.05 -13.90
CA GLU A 735 -6.91 7.21 -15.07
C GLU A 735 -5.62 6.61 -15.66
N ASP A 736 -4.47 7.26 -15.43
CA ASP A 736 -3.15 6.78 -15.89
C ASP A 736 -2.54 5.70 -14.98
N LYS A 737 -3.17 5.38 -13.84
CA LYS A 737 -2.72 4.30 -12.98
C LYS A 737 -3.31 2.98 -13.48
N ILE A 738 -2.44 2.17 -14.07
CA ILE A 738 -2.82 1.02 -14.89
C ILE A 738 -2.74 -0.33 -14.15
N LEU A 739 -1.89 -0.46 -13.13
CA LEU A 739 -1.73 -1.71 -12.35
C LEU A 739 -1.63 -1.41 -10.85
N ALA A 740 -2.21 -2.30 -10.04
CA ALA A 740 -2.13 -2.23 -8.58
C ALA A 740 -1.75 -3.59 -7.97
N TRP A 741 -0.59 -3.63 -7.30
CA TRP A 741 0.01 -4.83 -6.71
C TRP A 741 -0.19 -4.85 -5.19
N GLY A 742 -0.89 -5.86 -4.67
CA GLY A 742 -1.04 -6.11 -3.24
C GLY A 742 -0.26 -7.36 -2.82
N ILE A 743 0.57 -7.26 -1.77
CA ILE A 743 1.40 -8.37 -1.31
C ILE A 743 1.26 -8.56 0.20
N LEU A 744 1.09 -9.82 0.61
CA LEU A 744 1.08 -10.26 2.00
C LEU A 744 1.84 -11.59 2.12
N THR A 745 2.58 -11.78 3.22
CA THR A 745 3.12 -13.09 3.60
C THR A 745 2.42 -13.59 4.85
N ASP A 746 1.81 -14.77 4.77
CA ASP A 746 1.02 -15.34 5.86
C ASP A 746 1.90 -16.04 6.93
N THR A 747 1.24 -16.66 7.90
CA THR A 747 1.91 -17.38 9.01
C THR A 747 2.59 -18.67 8.58
N GLU A 748 2.22 -19.24 7.43
CA GLU A 748 2.86 -20.41 6.83
C GLU A 748 4.09 -20.03 6.00
N GLY A 749 4.37 -18.72 5.86
CA GLY A 749 5.46 -18.20 5.05
C GLY A 749 5.14 -18.21 3.55
N ILE A 750 3.86 -18.32 3.19
CA ILE A 750 3.38 -18.25 1.82
C ILE A 750 3.18 -16.77 1.45
N MET A 751 3.84 -16.33 0.38
CA MET A 751 3.68 -14.98 -0.16
C MET A 751 2.55 -14.98 -1.20
N ARG A 752 1.44 -14.32 -0.88
CA ARG A 752 0.35 -14.10 -1.82
C ARG A 752 0.47 -12.74 -2.47
N ILE A 753 0.35 -12.71 -3.79
CA ILE A 753 0.34 -11.51 -4.61
C ILE A 753 -1.03 -11.40 -5.28
N THR A 754 -1.65 -10.24 -5.13
CA THR A 754 -2.86 -9.82 -5.84
C THR A 754 -2.49 -8.75 -6.86
N LEU A 755 -3.07 -8.83 -8.05
CA LEU A 755 -2.84 -7.85 -9.11
C LEU A 755 -4.18 -7.41 -9.70
N ARG A 756 -4.39 -6.10 -9.77
CA ARG A 756 -5.54 -5.48 -10.43
C ARG A 756 -5.08 -4.74 -11.68
N ASP A 757 -5.81 -4.92 -12.77
CA ASP A 757 -5.54 -4.35 -14.09
C ASP A 757 -6.63 -3.39 -14.52
N PHE A 758 -6.21 -2.17 -14.83
CA PHE A 758 -7.05 -1.06 -15.28
C PHE A 758 -6.64 -0.57 -16.66
N ARG A 759 -5.73 -1.27 -17.36
CA ARG A 759 -5.29 -0.88 -18.70
C ARG A 759 -6.50 -0.76 -19.65
N PRO A 760 -6.44 0.13 -20.67
CA PRO A 760 -7.58 0.42 -21.55
C PRO A 760 -8.24 -0.80 -22.18
N HIS A 761 -7.48 -1.87 -22.43
CA HIS A 761 -8.01 -3.09 -23.02
C HIS A 761 -9.01 -3.83 -22.10
N VAL A 762 -8.93 -3.66 -20.78
CA VAL A 762 -9.82 -4.33 -19.82
C VAL A 762 -11.25 -3.86 -20.00
N SER A 763 -11.48 -2.54 -19.97
CA SER A 763 -12.82 -1.97 -20.13
C SER A 763 -13.40 -2.27 -21.51
N GLN A 764 -12.56 -2.27 -22.56
CA GLN A 764 -12.99 -2.59 -23.91
C GLN A 764 -13.39 -4.07 -24.08
N LEU A 765 -12.60 -5.00 -23.53
CA LEU A 765 -12.93 -6.43 -23.56
C LEU A 765 -14.21 -6.73 -22.77
N VAL A 766 -14.38 -6.11 -21.60
CA VAL A 766 -15.60 -6.27 -20.80
C VAL A 766 -16.83 -5.72 -21.54
N ALA A 767 -16.70 -4.55 -22.20
CA ALA A 767 -17.79 -3.94 -22.96
C ALA A 767 -18.29 -4.82 -24.14
N VAL A 768 -17.42 -5.66 -24.72
CA VAL A 768 -17.77 -6.59 -25.81
C VAL A 768 -18.05 -8.02 -25.33
N GLY A 769 -18.20 -8.23 -24.02
CA GLY A 769 -18.54 -9.52 -23.43
C GLY A 769 -17.38 -10.52 -23.28
N GLU A 770 -16.12 -10.08 -23.39
CA GLU A 770 -14.92 -10.92 -23.27
C GLU A 770 -14.20 -10.69 -21.92
N ALA A 771 -14.95 -10.50 -20.82
CA ALA A 771 -14.41 -10.27 -19.48
C ALA A 771 -13.47 -11.40 -19.01
N GLU A 772 -13.78 -12.65 -19.35
CA GLU A 772 -12.94 -13.81 -19.03
C GLU A 772 -11.58 -13.78 -19.76
N LEU A 773 -11.52 -13.19 -20.96
CA LEU A 773 -10.25 -13.01 -21.67
C LEU A 773 -9.39 -11.96 -20.96
N ALA A 774 -9.98 -10.86 -20.47
CA ALA A 774 -9.27 -9.87 -19.67
C ALA A 774 -8.69 -10.48 -18.37
N LYS A 775 -9.49 -11.29 -17.66
CA LYS A 775 -9.01 -12.06 -16.50
C LYS A 775 -7.86 -13.00 -16.84
N ARG A 776 -7.96 -13.74 -17.96
CA ARG A 776 -6.90 -14.65 -18.38
C ARG A 776 -5.59 -13.93 -18.72
N ILE A 777 -5.67 -12.75 -19.33
CA ILE A 777 -4.49 -11.91 -19.64
C ILE A 777 -3.77 -11.50 -18.35
N ILE A 778 -4.50 -11.00 -17.36
CA ILE A 778 -3.87 -10.56 -16.11
C ILE A 778 -3.35 -11.73 -15.28
N HIS A 779 -4.05 -12.87 -15.30
CA HIS A 779 -3.59 -14.10 -14.66
C HIS A 779 -2.29 -14.61 -15.29
N ASP A 780 -2.21 -14.70 -16.62
CA ASP A 780 -0.98 -15.08 -17.33
C ASP A 780 0.18 -14.14 -16.98
N TYR A 781 -0.08 -12.82 -17.00
CA TYR A 781 0.90 -11.81 -16.63
C TYR A 781 1.45 -11.96 -15.21
N LEU A 782 0.58 -12.27 -14.23
CA LEU A 782 0.96 -12.44 -12.83
C LEU A 782 1.71 -13.76 -12.59
N VAL A 783 1.25 -14.86 -13.19
CA VAL A 783 1.89 -16.17 -13.04
C VAL A 783 3.26 -16.20 -13.71
N THR A 784 3.42 -15.60 -14.89
CA THR A 784 4.72 -15.45 -15.57
C THR A 784 5.66 -14.57 -14.77
N TYR A 785 5.17 -13.49 -14.15
CA TYR A 785 5.96 -12.68 -13.22
C TYR A 785 6.47 -13.52 -12.03
N ALA A 786 5.59 -14.26 -11.35
CA ALA A 786 5.97 -14.97 -10.13
C ALA A 786 6.88 -16.19 -10.41
N SER A 787 6.63 -16.92 -11.50
CA SER A 787 7.52 -18.01 -11.95
C SER A 787 8.88 -17.48 -12.41
N GLY A 788 8.88 -16.43 -13.23
CA GLY A 788 10.10 -15.80 -13.69
C GLY A 788 10.93 -15.18 -12.56
N LEU A 789 10.29 -14.66 -11.50
CA LEU A 789 10.97 -14.19 -10.29
C LEU A 789 11.73 -15.35 -9.62
N ASN A 790 11.10 -16.52 -9.52
CA ASN A 790 11.74 -17.70 -8.94
C ASN A 790 12.97 -18.12 -9.75
N ASP A 791 12.88 -18.10 -11.09
CA ASP A 791 14.00 -18.41 -11.97
C ASP A 791 15.12 -17.36 -11.85
N TYR A 792 14.77 -16.08 -11.82
CA TYR A 792 15.73 -15.00 -11.60
C TYR A 792 16.47 -15.16 -10.26
N VAL A 793 15.76 -15.47 -9.17
CA VAL A 793 16.35 -15.73 -7.85
C VAL A 793 17.27 -16.95 -7.87
N LYS A 794 16.87 -18.00 -8.59
CA LYS A 794 17.69 -19.21 -8.77
C LYS A 794 18.98 -18.89 -9.53
N ASP A 795 18.91 -18.10 -10.59
CA ASP A 795 20.07 -17.68 -11.35
C ASP A 795 20.98 -16.76 -10.53
N LEU A 796 20.43 -15.78 -9.82
CA LEU A 796 21.19 -14.96 -8.88
C LEU A 796 21.94 -15.83 -7.86
N ARG A 797 21.27 -16.81 -7.25
CA ARG A 797 21.92 -17.73 -6.31
C ARG A 797 23.05 -18.53 -6.97
N ARG A 798 22.83 -19.05 -8.18
CA ARG A 798 23.86 -19.79 -8.95
C ARG A 798 25.06 -18.92 -9.28
N ILE A 799 24.81 -17.69 -9.72
CA ILE A 799 25.83 -16.68 -10.00
C ILE A 799 26.59 -16.40 -8.71
N THR A 800 25.92 -16.06 -7.61
CA THR A 800 26.59 -15.67 -6.37
C THR A 800 27.41 -16.79 -5.73
N MET A 801 26.98 -18.06 -5.83
CA MET A 801 27.69 -19.19 -5.21
C MET A 801 28.86 -19.74 -6.04
N ALA A 802 28.96 -19.40 -7.34
CA ALA A 802 29.95 -20.00 -8.23
C ALA A 802 31.36 -19.38 -8.15
N SER A 803 31.60 -18.40 -7.27
CA SER A 803 32.94 -17.82 -7.04
C SER A 803 33.83 -18.76 -6.20
N ARG A 804 35.14 -18.78 -6.49
CA ARG A 804 36.14 -19.50 -5.68
C ARG A 804 36.19 -19.01 -4.23
N GLU A 805 35.95 -17.73 -3.96
CA GLU A 805 35.95 -17.14 -2.61
C GLU A 805 34.78 -17.66 -1.75
N THR A 806 33.61 -17.93 -2.35
CA THR A 806 32.43 -18.42 -1.61
C THR A 806 32.52 -19.92 -1.30
N ARG A 807 33.26 -20.69 -2.11
CA ARG A 807 33.54 -22.12 -1.83
C ARG A 807 34.44 -22.31 -0.61
N MET A 808 35.43 -21.43 -0.41
CA MET A 808 36.30 -21.48 0.78
C MET A 808 35.52 -21.18 2.07
N VAL A 809 34.54 -20.27 2.05
CA VAL A 809 33.70 -19.97 3.23
C VAL A 809 32.66 -21.08 3.49
N SER A 810 32.12 -21.74 2.46
CA SER A 810 31.22 -22.89 2.65
C SER A 810 31.93 -24.13 3.19
N ASP A 811 33.17 -24.37 2.79
CA ASP A 811 33.96 -25.50 3.31
C ASP A 811 34.39 -25.28 4.77
N VAL A 812 34.55 -24.03 5.20
CA VAL A 812 34.79 -23.67 6.62
C VAL A 812 33.48 -23.71 7.42
N GLY A 813 32.35 -23.26 6.85
CA GLY A 813 31.04 -23.21 7.53
C GLY A 813 30.31 -24.55 7.67
N ILE A 814 30.66 -25.58 6.89
CA ILE A 814 30.09 -26.94 7.03
C ILE A 814 30.68 -27.68 8.25
N LEU A 815 31.88 -27.32 8.70
CA LEU A 815 32.51 -27.93 9.89
C LEU A 815 31.84 -27.49 11.21
N ASP A 816 31.35 -26.25 11.30
CA ASP A 816 30.71 -25.72 12.52
C ASP A 816 29.25 -26.18 12.72
N VAL A 817 28.56 -26.58 11.64
CA VAL A 817 27.16 -27.05 11.72
C VAL A 817 27.06 -28.53 12.10
N GLN A 818 28.15 -29.30 11.97
CA GLN A 818 28.20 -30.68 12.47
C GLN A 818 28.59 -30.79 13.95
N GLN A 819 29.13 -29.73 14.57
CA GLN A 819 29.48 -29.71 16.00
C GLN A 819 28.42 -29.08 16.91
N SER A 820 27.33 -28.55 16.34
CA SER A 820 26.25 -27.88 17.10
C SER A 820 24.86 -28.49 16.88
N ARG A 821 24.79 -29.78 16.49
CA ARG A 821 23.55 -30.57 16.54
C ARG A 821 23.35 -31.24 17.88
#